data_AF-A0A257X7E8-F1
#
_entry.id   AF-A0A257X7E8-F1
#
_cell.length_a   1.000
_cell.length_b   1.000
_cell.length_c   1.000
_cell.angle_alpha   90.00
_cell.angle_beta   90.00
_cell.angle_gamma   90.00
#
_symmetry.space_group_name_H-M   'P 1'
#
loop_
_entity.id
_entity.type
_entity.pdbx_description
1 polymer ?
#
loop_
_entity_poly.entity_id
_entity_poly.type
_entity_poly.pdbx_seq_one_letter_code
_entity_poly.pdbx_strand_id
1 'polypeptide(L)'
;MPFPASHPALERALAAQGYAEPTPVQAAVLEDEAVGRDLLVSAQTGSGKTVAFGLAAATTLLGDAEKFAKAGPPMCLVIAPTRELAIQVNRELTWLYADAGAVVVNCVGGMDARIVVGTPGRLRDHIERGHLDLSELKVAVLDEADEMLDMGFREDLEFILDAAPAERRTLLFSATLAREIVQLAKSYQNDALRIDTVGRNEPHRDIEYRAVRVAPNEIEHAIVNLLRYFESPGALVFCNTRESVRAMHSKLRERGFAVVGLSGELSQRERADALQALRDGHARVCVATDVAARGLDLPDLGLVIHAELPVNKATLLHRSGRTGRAGKKGVSALVVPYTRRRKAEQLLMAAGVEGHWGGAPTADEIRVKDTERLLDDPIFDEVAVEEDTALAEAMLAKRTPLEIASALIRTRRAKLPAPEEIYDDPRHGADPGPRSREPREFGNDRDFGGDRPEREPRTDMAGAEWFRLNTGRRNNADPKWLIPLICRLGHVTKKDIGSIRIFDYDTKFEISAEAAVKFGAAVQATVRDDVAITPTAAPAARDAGPRKDFTPRPPRDDAAPREYKPRPPRDEAPRSPRANAPGSRDHTPRPSAYSDDGFSTAKPYGKGEEPKGDYKARPPRDRDNAAPRDFKPRTEFKRDDAPRDFKPRAPRDDAPRPYSPADSEGGAKRAYKPRTEGRDDGPKRDFKPRTAGAPKAFGDKASGPQTTYSPKPRGEGPAKPFKGPKPFKAKGFDGGKPAGKPFKKK
;
A
#
# COMPACT_ATOMS: atom_id res chain seq x y z
N MET A 1 -19.04 -9.98 -29.94
CA MET A 1 -19.69 -11.31 -30.01
C MET A 1 -20.81 -11.31 -28.98
N PRO A 2 -22.03 -11.77 -29.30
CA PRO A 2 -23.10 -11.87 -28.31
C PRO A 2 -22.65 -12.74 -27.14
N PHE A 3 -23.20 -12.48 -25.96
CA PHE A 3 -22.91 -13.25 -24.75
C PHE A 3 -23.00 -14.76 -25.04
N PRO A 4 -21.93 -15.56 -24.85
CA PRO A 4 -21.96 -16.99 -25.11
C PRO A 4 -23.04 -17.64 -24.24
N ALA A 5 -23.61 -18.75 -24.71
CA ALA A 5 -24.71 -19.44 -24.04
C ALA A 5 -24.37 -19.66 -22.56
N SER A 6 -24.97 -18.85 -21.70
CA SER A 6 -24.81 -18.93 -20.26
C SER A 6 -26.01 -19.70 -19.70
N HIS A 7 -25.99 -20.04 -18.42
CA HIS A 7 -27.12 -20.74 -17.83
C HIS A 7 -28.41 -19.91 -18.01
N PRO A 8 -29.52 -20.45 -18.56
CA PRO A 8 -30.73 -19.68 -18.93
C PRO A 8 -31.30 -18.81 -17.79
N ALA A 9 -31.14 -19.27 -16.54
CA ALA A 9 -31.54 -18.52 -15.36
C ALA A 9 -30.87 -17.13 -15.21
N LEU A 10 -29.66 -16.94 -15.77
CA LEU A 10 -28.86 -15.72 -15.60
C LEU A 10 -28.96 -14.79 -16.80
N GLU A 11 -29.39 -15.28 -17.98
CA GLU A 11 -29.48 -14.47 -19.20
C GLU A 11 -30.38 -13.25 -19.05
N ARG A 12 -31.52 -13.41 -18.35
CA ARG A 12 -32.45 -12.31 -18.06
C ARG A 12 -31.81 -11.24 -17.18
N ALA A 13 -31.06 -11.65 -16.16
CA ALA A 13 -30.37 -10.74 -15.25
C ALA A 13 -29.25 -9.96 -15.98
N LEU A 14 -28.47 -10.65 -16.81
CA LEU A 14 -27.42 -10.04 -17.63
C LEU A 14 -27.99 -9.01 -18.61
N ALA A 15 -29.08 -9.35 -19.31
CA ALA A 15 -29.76 -8.45 -20.23
C ALA A 15 -30.32 -7.22 -19.52
N ALA A 16 -30.93 -7.39 -18.34
CA ALA A 16 -31.46 -6.28 -17.54
C ALA A 16 -30.39 -5.30 -17.06
N GLN A 17 -29.17 -5.79 -16.78
CA GLN A 17 -28.02 -4.95 -16.42
C GLN A 17 -27.23 -4.41 -17.64
N GLY A 18 -27.66 -4.72 -18.87
CA GLY A 18 -27.03 -4.21 -20.08
C GLY A 18 -25.71 -4.90 -20.46
N TYR A 19 -25.47 -6.14 -20.01
CA TYR A 19 -24.31 -6.93 -20.43
C TYR A 19 -24.51 -7.46 -21.86
N ALA A 20 -24.06 -6.68 -22.85
CA ALA A 20 -24.19 -7.02 -24.27
C ALA A 20 -23.11 -8.01 -24.76
N GLU A 21 -21.86 -7.81 -24.32
CA GLU A 21 -20.71 -8.63 -24.70
C GLU A 21 -19.93 -9.05 -23.44
N PRO A 22 -19.41 -10.30 -23.39
CA PRO A 22 -18.64 -10.77 -22.25
C PRO A 22 -17.25 -10.12 -22.25
N THR A 23 -16.72 -9.83 -21.07
CA THR A 23 -15.28 -9.52 -20.95
C THR A 23 -14.43 -10.77 -21.24
N PRO A 24 -13.13 -10.64 -21.56
CA PRO A 24 -12.27 -11.79 -21.85
C PRO A 24 -12.30 -12.88 -20.77
N VAL A 25 -12.33 -12.47 -19.49
CA VAL A 25 -12.43 -13.42 -18.36
C VAL A 25 -13.82 -14.07 -18.27
N GLN A 26 -14.89 -13.34 -18.58
CA GLN A 26 -16.25 -13.90 -18.60
C GLN A 26 -16.42 -14.92 -19.74
N ALA A 27 -15.84 -14.64 -20.91
CA ALA A 27 -15.84 -15.58 -22.03
C ALA A 27 -15.05 -16.85 -21.70
N ALA A 28 -13.83 -16.70 -21.16
CA ALA A 28 -12.93 -17.82 -20.88
C ALA A 28 -13.50 -18.81 -19.84
N VAL A 29 -14.20 -18.31 -18.82
CA VAL A 29 -14.81 -19.20 -17.79
C VAL A 29 -16.08 -19.90 -18.28
N LEU A 30 -16.60 -19.51 -19.44
CA LEU A 30 -17.77 -20.10 -20.10
C LEU A 30 -17.39 -21.07 -21.24
N GLU A 31 -16.10 -21.25 -21.53
CA GLU A 31 -15.64 -22.22 -22.52
C GLU A 31 -15.97 -23.66 -22.10
N ASP A 32 -16.22 -24.54 -23.07
CA ASP A 32 -16.58 -25.95 -22.82
C ASP A 32 -15.54 -26.67 -21.95
N GLU A 33 -14.25 -26.33 -22.10
CA GLU A 33 -13.17 -26.89 -21.28
C GLU A 33 -13.26 -26.46 -19.80
N ALA A 34 -13.87 -25.32 -19.50
CA ALA A 34 -14.01 -24.80 -18.14
C ALA A 34 -15.19 -25.43 -17.37
N VAL A 35 -16.17 -26.00 -18.08
CA VAL A 35 -17.41 -26.53 -17.49
C VAL A 35 -17.08 -27.73 -16.58
N GLY A 36 -17.59 -27.69 -15.35
CA GLY A 36 -17.43 -28.78 -14.37
C GLY A 36 -16.05 -28.91 -13.72
N ARG A 37 -15.01 -28.25 -14.26
CA ARG A 37 -13.65 -28.26 -13.70
C ARG A 37 -13.42 -27.14 -12.70
N ASP A 38 -12.49 -27.35 -11.78
CA ASP A 38 -11.95 -26.26 -10.96
C ASP A 38 -11.24 -25.23 -11.84
N LEU A 39 -11.24 -23.97 -11.42
CA LEU A 39 -10.65 -22.89 -12.21
C LEU A 39 -9.57 -22.17 -11.42
N LEU A 40 -8.38 -22.05 -11.99
CA LEU A 40 -7.32 -21.16 -11.51
C LEU A 40 -7.20 -20.00 -12.48
N VAL A 41 -7.87 -18.90 -12.16
CA VAL A 41 -8.03 -17.75 -13.06
C VAL A 41 -7.08 -16.63 -12.66
N SER A 42 -6.22 -16.24 -13.60
CA SER A 42 -5.47 -14.98 -13.51
C SER A 42 -6.18 -13.91 -14.32
N ALA A 43 -6.61 -12.85 -13.63
CA ALA A 43 -7.30 -11.72 -14.24
C ALA A 43 -7.10 -10.45 -13.41
N GLN A 44 -6.94 -9.30 -14.09
CA GLN A 44 -6.73 -8.01 -13.42
C GLN A 44 -8.01 -7.53 -12.71
N THR A 45 -7.86 -6.63 -11.73
CA THR A 45 -9.01 -5.95 -11.11
C THR A 45 -9.80 -5.16 -12.16
N GLY A 46 -11.12 -5.12 -12.05
CA GLY A 46 -11.99 -4.43 -13.02
C GLY A 46 -12.24 -5.19 -14.34
N SER A 47 -11.69 -6.39 -14.52
CA SER A 47 -11.94 -7.23 -15.72
C SER A 47 -13.31 -7.92 -15.74
N GLY A 48 -14.14 -7.75 -14.70
CA GLY A 48 -15.44 -8.42 -14.58
C GLY A 48 -15.40 -9.80 -13.91
N LYS A 49 -14.36 -10.07 -13.09
CA LYS A 49 -14.15 -11.35 -12.36
C LYS A 49 -15.37 -11.80 -11.55
N THR A 50 -16.03 -10.86 -10.87
CA THR A 50 -17.17 -11.16 -9.99
C THR A 50 -18.33 -11.81 -10.73
N VAL A 51 -18.70 -11.24 -11.86
CA VAL A 51 -19.71 -11.84 -12.74
C VAL A 51 -19.16 -13.11 -13.38
N ALA A 52 -17.88 -13.16 -13.75
CA ALA A 52 -17.24 -14.36 -14.33
C ALA A 52 -17.37 -15.61 -13.43
N PHE A 53 -17.00 -15.53 -12.15
CA PHE A 53 -17.18 -16.69 -11.25
C PHE A 53 -18.65 -16.96 -10.94
N GLY A 54 -19.49 -15.92 -10.92
CA GLY A 54 -20.93 -16.07 -10.79
C GLY A 54 -21.51 -16.92 -11.93
N LEU A 55 -21.06 -16.67 -13.16
CA LEU A 55 -21.44 -17.44 -14.34
C LEU A 55 -20.87 -18.85 -14.32
N ALA A 56 -19.58 -18.98 -13.98
CA ALA A 56 -18.92 -20.29 -13.88
C ALA A 56 -19.62 -21.20 -12.87
N ALA A 57 -20.06 -20.66 -11.73
CA ALA A 57 -20.74 -21.42 -10.68
C ALA A 57 -22.17 -21.86 -11.04
N ALA A 58 -22.82 -21.20 -12.00
CA ALA A 58 -24.25 -21.32 -12.25
C ALA A 58 -24.69 -22.77 -12.52
N THR A 59 -24.04 -23.45 -13.47
CA THR A 59 -24.37 -24.83 -13.84
C THR A 59 -24.18 -25.80 -12.68
N THR A 60 -23.17 -25.59 -11.83
CA THR A 60 -22.93 -26.44 -10.65
C THR A 60 -23.99 -26.21 -9.57
N LEU A 61 -24.50 -24.99 -9.44
CA LEU A 61 -25.49 -24.63 -8.43
C LEU A 61 -26.92 -24.98 -8.85
N LEU A 62 -27.27 -24.77 -10.12
CA LEU A 62 -28.63 -24.85 -10.64
C LEU A 62 -28.89 -26.13 -11.46
N GLY A 63 -27.86 -26.79 -12.00
CA GLY A 63 -28.03 -27.90 -12.94
C GLY A 63 -28.73 -27.41 -14.21
N ASP A 64 -29.86 -28.06 -14.55
CA ASP A 64 -30.75 -27.64 -15.66
C ASP A 64 -31.93 -26.77 -15.18
N ALA A 65 -32.03 -26.49 -13.88
CA ALA A 65 -33.16 -25.79 -13.29
C ALA A 65 -33.01 -24.26 -13.37
N GLU A 66 -34.06 -23.54 -13.73
CA GLU A 66 -34.00 -22.07 -13.77
C GLU A 66 -34.04 -21.40 -12.38
N LYS A 67 -34.36 -22.14 -11.32
CA LYS A 67 -34.52 -21.60 -9.96
C LYS A 67 -33.97 -22.55 -8.90
N PHE A 68 -33.50 -21.97 -7.79
CA PHE A 68 -33.11 -22.74 -6.62
C PHE A 68 -34.31 -23.48 -6.00
N ALA A 69 -34.07 -24.70 -5.51
CA ALA A 69 -35.01 -25.41 -4.67
C ALA A 69 -35.21 -24.70 -3.31
N LYS A 70 -36.30 -25.04 -2.59
CA LYS A 70 -36.67 -24.47 -1.28
C LYS A 70 -35.49 -24.25 -0.34
N ALA A 71 -35.51 -23.17 0.43
CA ALA A 71 -34.48 -22.76 1.40
C ALA A 71 -33.81 -23.94 2.15
N GLY A 72 -32.49 -23.88 2.28
CA GLY A 72 -31.65 -24.89 2.90
C GLY A 72 -30.23 -24.33 3.10
N PRO A 73 -29.27 -25.17 3.52
CA PRO A 73 -27.90 -24.73 3.79
C PRO A 73 -27.22 -24.13 2.54
N PRO A 74 -26.13 -23.37 2.73
CA PRO A 74 -25.45 -22.68 1.65
C PRO A 74 -24.77 -23.66 0.68
N MET A 75 -24.98 -23.43 -0.61
CA MET A 75 -24.42 -24.23 -1.70
C MET A 75 -23.19 -23.55 -2.32
N CYS A 76 -23.06 -22.24 -2.14
CA CYS A 76 -21.92 -21.46 -2.63
C CYS A 76 -21.34 -20.59 -1.52
N LEU A 77 -20.02 -20.60 -1.40
CA LEU A 77 -19.25 -19.78 -0.48
C LEU A 77 -18.26 -18.96 -1.29
N VAL A 78 -18.31 -17.64 -1.14
CA VAL A 78 -17.36 -16.71 -1.75
C VAL A 78 -16.55 -16.02 -0.66
N ILE A 79 -15.24 -16.24 -0.70
CA ILE A 79 -14.28 -15.70 0.25
C ILE A 79 -13.56 -14.53 -0.41
N ALA A 80 -13.64 -13.35 0.21
CA ALA A 80 -12.97 -12.14 -0.25
C ALA A 80 -12.05 -11.56 0.84
N PRO A 81 -10.91 -10.93 0.50
CA PRO A 81 -9.92 -10.43 1.46
C PRO A 81 -10.43 -9.33 2.40
N THR A 82 -11.41 -8.55 1.95
CA THR A 82 -11.90 -7.38 2.69
C THR A 82 -13.41 -7.38 2.76
N ARG A 83 -13.94 -6.73 3.80
CA ARG A 83 -15.38 -6.59 3.99
C ARG A 83 -16.02 -5.84 2.83
N GLU A 84 -15.32 -4.84 2.31
CA GLU A 84 -15.82 -3.98 1.25
C GLU A 84 -15.90 -4.73 -0.08
N LEU A 85 -14.90 -5.54 -0.41
CA LEU A 85 -14.99 -6.44 -1.56
C LEU A 85 -16.09 -7.48 -1.36
N ALA A 86 -16.25 -8.04 -0.16
CA ALA A 86 -17.37 -8.95 0.13
C ALA A 86 -18.74 -8.30 -0.07
N ILE A 87 -18.92 -7.01 0.30
CA ILE A 87 -20.15 -6.24 0.03
C ILE A 87 -20.34 -6.04 -1.48
N GLN A 88 -19.28 -5.71 -2.21
CA GLN A 88 -19.34 -5.54 -3.66
C GLN A 88 -19.75 -6.86 -4.34
N VAL A 89 -19.09 -7.96 -4.01
CA VAL A 89 -19.41 -9.30 -4.51
C VAL A 89 -20.85 -9.68 -4.17
N ASN A 90 -21.30 -9.43 -2.94
CA ASN A 90 -22.69 -9.68 -2.55
C ASN A 90 -23.68 -8.90 -3.42
N ARG A 91 -23.44 -7.62 -3.69
CA ARG A 91 -24.30 -6.79 -4.56
C ARG A 91 -24.38 -7.36 -5.98
N GLU A 92 -23.24 -7.73 -6.55
CA GLU A 92 -23.18 -8.28 -7.90
C GLU A 92 -23.92 -9.63 -8.01
N LEU A 93 -23.67 -10.54 -7.07
CA LEU A 93 -24.33 -11.84 -7.06
C LEU A 93 -25.83 -11.74 -6.76
N THR A 94 -26.25 -10.73 -5.98
CA THR A 94 -27.66 -10.52 -5.64
C THR A 94 -28.50 -10.24 -6.89
N TRP A 95 -28.07 -9.31 -7.76
CA TRP A 95 -28.82 -9.06 -8.99
C TRP A 95 -28.64 -10.20 -10.00
N LEU A 96 -27.43 -10.80 -10.08
CA LEU A 96 -27.14 -11.85 -11.05
C LEU A 96 -28.03 -13.08 -10.84
N TYR A 97 -28.25 -13.48 -9.58
CA TYR A 97 -29.07 -14.64 -9.22
C TYR A 97 -30.49 -14.28 -8.77
N ALA A 98 -30.92 -13.02 -8.94
CA ALA A 98 -32.25 -12.55 -8.49
C ALA A 98 -33.39 -13.38 -9.11
N ASP A 99 -33.34 -13.59 -10.43
CA ASP A 99 -34.37 -14.34 -11.17
C ASP A 99 -34.34 -15.85 -10.88
N ALA A 100 -33.18 -16.36 -10.45
CA ALA A 100 -33.02 -17.74 -9.97
C ALA A 100 -33.56 -17.93 -8.54
N GLY A 101 -33.95 -16.85 -7.85
CA GLY A 101 -34.48 -16.89 -6.49
C GLY A 101 -33.43 -17.14 -5.41
N ALA A 102 -32.15 -16.84 -5.68
CA ALA A 102 -31.10 -17.00 -4.67
C ALA A 102 -31.20 -15.95 -3.58
N VAL A 103 -31.01 -16.39 -2.32
CA VAL A 103 -30.73 -15.48 -1.21
C VAL A 103 -29.22 -15.41 -1.04
N VAL A 104 -28.66 -14.22 -1.29
CA VAL A 104 -27.23 -13.93 -1.14
C VAL A 104 -27.01 -13.13 0.14
N VAL A 105 -26.25 -13.66 1.08
CA VAL A 105 -25.96 -12.98 2.36
C VAL A 105 -24.47 -12.67 2.49
N ASN A 106 -24.18 -11.52 3.08
CA ASN A 106 -22.84 -11.24 3.60
C ASN A 106 -22.81 -11.73 5.05
N CYS A 107 -21.73 -12.39 5.50
CA CYS A 107 -21.66 -13.10 6.78
C CYS A 107 -22.14 -12.29 8.00
N VAL A 108 -23.44 -12.41 8.25
CA VAL A 108 -24.18 -12.12 9.48
C VAL A 108 -24.89 -13.43 9.82
N GLY A 109 -24.76 -13.90 11.07
CA GLY A 109 -25.21 -15.24 11.45
C GLY A 109 -26.73 -15.44 11.43
N GLY A 110 -27.17 -16.69 11.24
CA GLY A 110 -28.55 -17.12 11.48
C GLY A 110 -29.53 -16.94 10.32
N MET A 111 -29.13 -17.20 9.07
CA MET A 111 -30.01 -17.06 7.90
C MET A 111 -29.91 -18.25 6.94
N ASP A 112 -31.04 -18.68 6.39
CA ASP A 112 -31.14 -19.62 5.27
C ASP A 112 -30.70 -18.92 3.97
N ALA A 113 -29.44 -19.06 3.60
CA ALA A 113 -28.87 -18.44 2.41
C ALA A 113 -28.31 -19.49 1.45
N ARG A 114 -28.50 -19.28 0.14
CA ARG A 114 -27.92 -20.16 -0.90
C ARG A 114 -26.48 -19.81 -1.22
N ILE A 115 -26.17 -18.52 -1.16
CA ILE A 115 -24.86 -17.98 -1.44
C ILE A 115 -24.41 -17.15 -0.25
N VAL A 116 -23.27 -17.50 0.33
CA VAL A 116 -22.65 -16.79 1.44
C VAL A 116 -21.39 -16.10 0.92
N VAL A 117 -21.24 -14.81 1.23
CA VAL A 117 -20.06 -14.02 0.91
C VAL A 117 -19.44 -13.52 2.22
N GLY A 118 -18.13 -13.63 2.40
CA GLY A 118 -17.50 -13.21 3.65
C GLY A 118 -15.99 -13.07 3.60
N THR A 119 -15.43 -12.57 4.70
CA THR A 119 -13.97 -12.48 4.90
C THR A 119 -13.45 -13.68 5.70
N PRO A 120 -12.19 -14.12 5.50
CA PRO A 120 -11.67 -15.34 6.11
C PRO A 120 -11.89 -15.42 7.62
N GLY A 121 -11.39 -14.46 8.40
CA GLY A 121 -11.53 -14.48 9.85
C GLY A 121 -12.99 -14.48 10.35
N ARG A 122 -13.92 -13.83 9.62
CA ARG A 122 -15.34 -13.81 10.00
C ARG A 122 -16.05 -15.12 9.64
N LEU A 123 -15.72 -15.69 8.50
CA LEU A 123 -16.21 -17.00 8.07
C LEU A 123 -15.78 -18.09 9.03
N ARG A 124 -14.49 -18.13 9.36
CA ARG A 124 -13.93 -19.03 10.36
C ARG A 124 -14.68 -18.94 11.69
N ASP A 125 -14.87 -17.73 12.24
CA ASP A 125 -15.62 -17.52 13.49
C ASP A 125 -17.05 -18.07 13.44
N HIS A 126 -17.74 -17.93 12.29
CA HIS A 126 -19.08 -18.48 12.12
C HIS A 126 -19.09 -20.01 12.00
N ILE A 127 -18.09 -20.62 11.37
CA ILE A 127 -17.92 -22.08 11.28
C ILE A 127 -17.59 -22.66 12.65
N GLU A 128 -16.60 -22.11 13.36
CA GLU A 128 -16.19 -22.56 14.70
C GLU A 128 -17.33 -22.50 15.72
N ARG A 129 -18.23 -21.51 15.60
CA ARG A 129 -19.42 -21.38 16.47
C ARG A 129 -20.61 -22.22 16.01
N GLY A 130 -20.52 -22.94 14.90
CA GLY A 130 -21.63 -23.73 14.33
C GLY A 130 -22.78 -22.87 13.78
N HIS A 131 -22.53 -21.60 13.47
CA HIS A 131 -23.52 -20.69 12.87
C HIS A 131 -23.54 -20.75 11.34
N LEU A 132 -22.53 -21.37 10.73
CA LEU A 132 -22.42 -21.59 9.30
C LEU A 132 -22.15 -23.07 9.05
N ASP A 133 -23.13 -23.76 8.48
CA ASP A 133 -23.01 -25.14 8.03
C ASP A 133 -22.56 -25.17 6.57
N LEU A 134 -21.46 -25.85 6.28
CA LEU A 134 -20.90 -26.01 4.93
C LEU A 134 -21.18 -27.41 4.33
N SER A 135 -21.96 -28.26 5.00
CA SER A 135 -22.16 -29.66 4.64
C SER A 135 -22.68 -29.88 3.21
N GLU A 136 -23.50 -28.97 2.68
CA GLU A 136 -24.05 -29.04 1.31
C GLU A 136 -23.32 -28.12 0.32
N LEU A 137 -22.13 -27.62 0.66
CA LEU A 137 -21.39 -26.70 -0.19
C LEU A 137 -20.93 -27.40 -1.48
N LYS A 138 -21.37 -26.88 -2.63
CA LYS A 138 -20.99 -27.37 -3.97
C LYS A 138 -19.91 -26.53 -4.63
N VAL A 139 -19.86 -25.24 -4.30
CA VAL A 139 -18.92 -24.28 -4.91
C VAL A 139 -18.22 -23.45 -3.84
N ALA A 140 -16.89 -23.43 -3.87
CA ALA A 140 -16.06 -22.51 -3.10
C ALA A 140 -15.32 -21.56 -4.04
N VAL A 141 -15.45 -20.25 -3.82
CA VAL A 141 -14.77 -19.22 -4.60
C VAL A 141 -13.80 -18.46 -3.70
N LEU A 142 -12.55 -18.32 -4.13
CA LEU A 142 -11.56 -17.45 -3.50
C LEU A 142 -11.30 -16.28 -4.46
N ASP A 143 -11.82 -15.10 -4.14
CA ASP A 143 -11.57 -13.87 -4.91
C ASP A 143 -10.41 -13.09 -4.31
N GLU A 144 -9.53 -12.58 -5.16
CA GLU A 144 -8.28 -11.92 -4.79
C GLU A 144 -7.46 -12.76 -3.77
N ALA A 145 -7.23 -14.03 -4.13
CA ALA A 145 -6.55 -14.97 -3.25
C ALA A 145 -5.11 -14.55 -2.89
N ASP A 146 -4.38 -13.89 -3.81
CA ASP A 146 -3.06 -13.32 -3.53
C ASP A 146 -3.11 -12.25 -2.44
N GLU A 147 -4.12 -11.39 -2.49
CA GLU A 147 -4.35 -10.38 -1.45
C GLU A 147 -4.67 -11.00 -0.09
N MET A 148 -5.43 -12.10 -0.04
CA MET A 148 -5.70 -12.81 1.21
C MET A 148 -4.43 -13.40 1.84
N LEU A 149 -3.53 -13.95 1.02
CA LEU A 149 -2.25 -14.48 1.51
C LEU A 149 -1.30 -13.36 1.96
N ASP A 150 -1.24 -12.26 1.22
CA ASP A 150 -0.47 -11.06 1.60
C ASP A 150 -0.93 -10.47 2.94
N MET A 151 -2.22 -10.59 3.26
CA MET A 151 -2.81 -10.16 4.54
C MET A 151 -2.62 -11.18 5.68
N GLY A 152 -2.05 -12.36 5.41
CA GLY A 152 -1.78 -13.39 6.40
C GLY A 152 -2.96 -14.32 6.70
N PHE A 153 -4.00 -14.37 5.85
CA PHE A 153 -5.19 -15.21 6.06
C PHE A 153 -5.02 -16.68 5.65
N ARG A 154 -3.78 -17.17 5.48
CA ARG A 154 -3.51 -18.55 5.03
C ARG A 154 -4.19 -19.59 5.93
N GLU A 155 -3.96 -19.53 7.23
CA GLU A 155 -4.50 -20.50 8.19
C GLU A 155 -6.03 -20.47 8.23
N ASP A 156 -6.62 -19.27 8.12
CA ASP A 156 -8.08 -19.11 8.08
C ASP A 156 -8.67 -19.72 6.79
N LEU A 157 -8.01 -19.56 5.65
CA LEU A 157 -8.43 -20.15 4.38
C LEU A 157 -8.36 -21.68 4.41
N GLU A 158 -7.24 -22.23 4.89
CA GLU A 158 -7.04 -23.67 5.03
C GLU A 158 -8.13 -24.27 5.93
N PHE A 159 -8.40 -23.65 7.09
CA PHE A 159 -9.48 -24.07 7.99
C PHE A 159 -10.86 -24.07 7.32
N ILE A 160 -11.22 -23.00 6.59
CA ILE A 160 -12.53 -22.90 5.92
C ILE A 160 -12.67 -23.98 4.84
N LEU A 161 -11.61 -24.23 4.06
CA LEU A 161 -11.62 -25.20 2.97
C LEU A 161 -11.57 -26.66 3.46
N ASP A 162 -10.95 -26.91 4.62
CA ASP A 162 -10.95 -28.20 5.31
C ASP A 162 -12.31 -28.51 5.95
N ALA A 163 -13.03 -27.48 6.40
CA ALA A 163 -14.39 -27.62 6.94
C ALA A 163 -15.45 -27.88 5.85
N ALA A 164 -15.14 -27.61 4.59
CA ALA A 164 -16.03 -27.85 3.45
C ALA A 164 -15.89 -29.29 2.90
N PRO A 165 -16.95 -29.85 2.26
CA PRO A 165 -16.90 -31.15 1.60
C PRO A 165 -15.74 -31.28 0.61
N ALA A 166 -15.12 -32.46 0.56
CA ALA A 166 -14.03 -32.74 -0.38
C ALA A 166 -14.51 -32.74 -1.85
N GLU A 167 -15.72 -33.23 -2.09
CA GLU A 167 -16.37 -33.17 -3.41
C GLU A 167 -17.08 -31.82 -3.57
N ARG A 168 -16.32 -30.85 -4.10
CA ARG A 168 -16.82 -29.51 -4.45
C ARG A 168 -16.03 -28.96 -5.62
N ARG A 169 -16.61 -27.97 -6.29
CA ARG A 169 -15.90 -27.18 -7.30
C ARG A 169 -15.25 -25.96 -6.65
N THR A 170 -13.94 -25.80 -6.82
CA THR A 170 -13.16 -24.70 -6.26
C THR A 170 -12.69 -23.75 -7.36
N LEU A 171 -13.08 -22.49 -7.26
CA LEU A 171 -12.72 -21.43 -8.22
C LEU A 171 -11.81 -20.40 -7.55
N LEU A 172 -10.56 -20.30 -7.98
CA LEU A 172 -9.57 -19.37 -7.43
C LEU A 172 -9.29 -18.25 -8.44
N PHE A 173 -9.60 -17.02 -8.05
CA PHE A 173 -9.34 -15.81 -8.83
C PHE A 173 -8.23 -14.99 -8.18
N SER A 174 -7.21 -14.66 -8.95
CA SER A 174 -6.03 -13.93 -8.45
C SER A 174 -5.47 -13.00 -9.51
N ALA A 175 -4.94 -11.84 -9.12
CA ALA A 175 -4.24 -10.99 -10.08
C ALA A 175 -2.87 -11.60 -10.43
N THR A 176 -2.27 -12.34 -9.51
CA THR A 176 -0.96 -12.96 -9.67
C THR A 176 -0.97 -14.46 -9.37
N LEU A 177 -0.08 -15.21 -10.01
CA LEU A 177 0.12 -16.65 -9.74
C LEU A 177 1.45 -16.89 -9.03
N ALA A 178 1.61 -16.24 -7.87
CA ALA A 178 2.75 -16.48 -6.99
C ALA A 178 2.82 -17.95 -6.55
N ARG A 179 4.02 -18.42 -6.16
CA ARG A 179 4.24 -19.81 -5.73
C ARG A 179 3.24 -20.27 -4.66
N GLU A 180 2.90 -19.36 -3.76
CA GLU A 180 1.99 -19.60 -2.66
C GLU A 180 0.55 -19.86 -3.11
N ILE A 181 0.07 -19.13 -4.13
CA ILE A 181 -1.23 -19.35 -4.75
C ILE A 181 -1.27 -20.68 -5.50
N VAL A 182 -0.20 -20.99 -6.23
CA VAL A 182 -0.07 -22.29 -6.91
C VAL A 182 -0.03 -23.45 -5.90
N GLN A 183 0.53 -23.25 -4.72
CA GLN A 183 0.52 -24.26 -3.65
C GLN A 183 -0.89 -24.43 -3.07
N LEU A 184 -1.60 -23.33 -2.79
CA LEU A 184 -2.98 -23.39 -2.30
C LEU A 184 -3.90 -24.11 -3.32
N ALA A 185 -3.79 -23.74 -4.59
CA ALA A 185 -4.50 -24.40 -5.70
C ALA A 185 -4.22 -25.90 -5.75
N LYS A 186 -2.96 -26.32 -5.61
CA LYS A 186 -2.58 -27.75 -5.62
C LYS A 186 -3.16 -28.55 -4.45
N SER A 187 -3.36 -27.91 -3.30
CA SER A 187 -3.89 -28.59 -2.12
C SER A 187 -5.41 -28.70 -2.13
N TYR A 188 -6.10 -27.74 -2.76
CA TYR A 188 -7.55 -27.58 -2.62
C TYR A 188 -8.35 -27.60 -3.92
N GLN A 189 -7.69 -27.71 -5.08
CA GLN A 189 -8.36 -27.87 -6.37
C GLN A 189 -8.07 -29.24 -6.98
N ASN A 190 -9.01 -29.75 -7.77
CA ASN A 190 -8.88 -31.00 -8.53
C ASN A 190 -9.03 -30.74 -10.03
N ASP A 191 -8.06 -31.20 -10.83
CA ASP A 191 -8.01 -30.99 -12.29
C ASP A 191 -8.31 -29.54 -12.73
N ALA A 192 -7.68 -28.57 -12.06
CA ALA A 192 -7.98 -27.16 -12.28
C ALA A 192 -7.52 -26.69 -13.67
N LEU A 193 -8.44 -26.16 -14.46
CA LEU A 193 -8.13 -25.43 -15.68
C LEU A 193 -7.52 -24.08 -15.33
N ARG A 194 -6.32 -23.82 -15.86
CA ARG A 194 -5.65 -22.54 -15.71
C ARG A 194 -6.07 -21.61 -16.83
N ILE A 195 -6.75 -20.52 -16.46
CA ILE A 195 -7.15 -19.46 -17.38
C ILE A 195 -6.28 -18.24 -17.11
N ASP A 196 -5.55 -17.77 -18.12
CA ASP A 196 -4.71 -16.58 -18.01
C ASP A 196 -5.20 -15.52 -19.00
N THR A 197 -6.04 -14.62 -18.51
CA THR A 197 -6.53 -13.47 -19.28
C THR A 197 -5.67 -12.23 -19.11
N VAL A 198 -4.69 -12.30 -18.18
CA VAL A 198 -3.64 -11.30 -18.08
C VAL A 198 -2.67 -11.60 -19.20
N GLY A 199 -2.86 -10.97 -20.36
CA GLY A 199 -1.85 -10.95 -21.41
C GLY A 199 -0.49 -10.67 -20.74
N ARG A 200 0.48 -11.57 -20.93
CA ARG A 200 1.76 -11.59 -20.20
C ARG A 200 2.29 -10.17 -19.99
N ASN A 201 2.15 -9.64 -18.77
CA ASN A 201 2.65 -8.32 -18.39
C ASN A 201 2.26 -7.17 -19.33
N GLU A 202 1.04 -7.10 -19.89
CA GLU A 202 0.63 -5.81 -20.45
C GLU A 202 0.25 -4.85 -19.30
N PRO A 203 0.95 -3.72 -19.17
CA PRO A 203 0.49 -2.61 -18.33
C PRO A 203 -0.95 -2.27 -18.71
N HIS A 204 -1.71 -1.67 -17.80
CA HIS A 204 -2.93 -0.97 -18.22
C HIS A 204 -2.54 -0.01 -19.35
N ARG A 205 -2.92 -0.31 -20.60
CA ARG A 205 -2.49 0.47 -21.79
C ARG A 205 -2.90 1.94 -21.68
N ASP A 206 -3.90 2.21 -20.85
CA ASP A 206 -4.47 3.54 -20.62
C ASP A 206 -3.87 4.29 -19.42
N ILE A 207 -2.81 3.77 -18.76
CA ILE A 207 -2.13 4.46 -17.65
C ILE A 207 -0.78 5.02 -18.09
N GLU A 208 -0.63 6.34 -17.98
CA GLU A 208 0.65 7.03 -18.08
C GLU A 208 1.41 6.92 -16.75
N TYR A 209 2.59 6.29 -16.75
CA TYR A 209 3.44 6.21 -15.57
C TYR A 209 4.45 7.37 -15.58
N ARG A 210 4.50 8.14 -14.48
CA ARG A 210 5.50 9.19 -14.28
C ARG A 210 6.38 8.88 -13.08
N ALA A 211 7.69 8.91 -13.26
CA ALA A 211 8.67 8.81 -12.18
C ALA A 211 9.18 10.21 -11.84
N VAL A 212 8.63 10.77 -10.76
CA VAL A 212 8.84 12.16 -10.34
C VAL A 212 9.99 12.20 -9.34
N ARG A 213 11.16 12.66 -9.79
CA ARG A 213 12.36 12.76 -8.95
C ARG A 213 12.25 13.97 -8.05
N VAL A 214 12.53 13.77 -6.77
CA VAL A 214 12.41 14.83 -5.75
C VAL A 214 13.50 14.71 -4.69
N ALA A 215 13.83 15.84 -4.06
CA ALA A 215 14.58 15.80 -2.81
C ALA A 215 13.72 15.19 -1.69
N PRO A 216 14.29 14.42 -0.74
CA PRO A 216 13.50 13.79 0.33
C PRO A 216 12.68 14.75 1.18
N ASN A 217 13.19 15.97 1.38
CA ASN A 217 12.51 17.04 2.13
C ASN A 217 11.42 17.76 1.32
N GLU A 218 11.32 17.52 0.01
CA GLU A 218 10.38 18.19 -0.91
C GLU A 218 9.26 17.24 -1.39
N ILE A 219 9.18 16.02 -0.84
CA ILE A 219 8.16 15.02 -1.22
C ILE A 219 6.74 15.59 -1.10
N GLU A 220 6.44 16.27 0.00
CA GLU A 220 5.13 16.90 0.22
C GLU A 220 4.86 17.99 -0.84
N HIS A 221 5.85 18.83 -1.11
CA HIS A 221 5.72 19.92 -2.06
C HIS A 221 5.45 19.37 -3.47
N ALA A 222 6.15 18.29 -3.84
CA ALA A 222 5.93 17.60 -5.09
C ALA A 222 4.51 17.02 -5.20
N ILE A 223 3.97 16.45 -4.14
CA ILE A 223 2.59 15.93 -4.13
C ILE A 223 1.60 17.08 -4.34
N VAL A 224 1.78 18.21 -3.65
CA VAL A 224 0.95 19.42 -3.84
C VAL A 224 1.01 19.88 -5.29
N ASN A 225 2.20 19.97 -5.87
CA ASN A 225 2.39 20.40 -7.25
C ASN A 225 1.79 19.44 -8.26
N LEU A 226 1.92 18.13 -8.05
CA LEU A 226 1.25 17.12 -8.88
C LEU A 226 -0.27 17.27 -8.83
N LEU A 227 -0.85 17.42 -7.63
CA LEU A 227 -2.29 17.62 -7.48
C LEU A 227 -2.77 18.90 -8.19
N ARG A 228 -2.00 20.00 -8.12
CA ARG A 228 -2.33 21.27 -8.78
C ARG A 228 -2.13 21.23 -10.29
N TYR A 229 -1.11 20.53 -10.76
CA TYR A 229 -0.81 20.41 -12.18
C TYR A 229 -1.85 19.58 -12.93
N PHE A 230 -2.24 18.44 -12.38
CA PHE A 230 -3.22 17.55 -13.01
C PHE A 230 -4.66 17.98 -12.75
N GLU A 231 -4.94 18.60 -11.59
CA GLU A 231 -6.27 19.05 -11.18
C GLU A 231 -7.37 17.99 -11.43
N SER A 232 -7.06 16.73 -11.14
CA SER A 232 -7.99 15.61 -11.38
C SER A 232 -9.31 15.80 -10.59
N PRO A 233 -10.47 15.38 -11.14
CA PRO A 233 -11.73 15.32 -10.39
C PRO A 233 -11.62 14.43 -9.14
N GLY A 234 -10.87 13.33 -9.26
CA GLY A 234 -10.54 12.42 -8.15
C GLY A 234 -9.08 11.99 -8.22
N ALA A 235 -8.37 12.08 -7.10
CA ALA A 235 -6.99 11.65 -6.94
C ALA A 235 -6.81 10.77 -5.69
N LEU A 236 -5.94 9.77 -5.79
CA LEU A 236 -5.57 8.91 -4.66
C LEU A 236 -4.07 8.99 -4.38
N VAL A 237 -3.73 9.34 -3.15
CA VAL A 237 -2.36 9.44 -2.64
C VAL A 237 -2.09 8.26 -1.71
N PHE A 238 -1.20 7.36 -2.14
CA PHE A 238 -0.80 6.19 -1.36
C PHE A 238 0.36 6.50 -0.42
N CYS A 239 0.16 6.22 0.87
CA CYS A 239 1.17 6.25 1.91
C CYS A 239 1.35 4.84 2.51
N ASN A 240 2.55 4.54 3.02
CA ASN A 240 2.81 3.19 3.54
C ASN A 240 2.25 2.96 4.95
N THR A 241 2.21 4.01 5.79
CA THR A 241 1.79 3.91 7.20
C THR A 241 0.57 4.80 7.50
N ARG A 242 -0.12 4.48 8.59
CA ARG A 242 -1.29 5.26 9.06
C ARG A 242 -0.88 6.65 9.51
N GLU A 243 0.30 6.76 10.12
CA GLU A 243 0.91 8.03 10.55
C GLU A 243 1.20 8.92 9.34
N SER A 244 1.76 8.36 8.26
CA SER A 244 1.98 9.09 7.01
C SER A 244 0.66 9.57 6.39
N VAL A 245 -0.40 8.73 6.42
CA VAL A 245 -1.75 9.15 5.96
C VAL A 245 -2.27 10.33 6.78
N ARG A 246 -2.20 10.28 8.11
CA ARG A 246 -2.65 11.39 8.98
C ARG A 246 -1.86 12.66 8.71
N ALA A 247 -0.53 12.57 8.66
CA ALA A 247 0.33 13.72 8.41
C ALA A 247 0.04 14.37 7.06
N MET A 248 -0.05 13.56 6.00
CA MET A 248 -0.35 14.04 4.64
C MET A 248 -1.77 14.62 4.53
N HIS A 249 -2.76 13.97 5.17
CA HIS A 249 -4.14 14.47 5.24
C HIS A 249 -4.22 15.85 5.88
N SER A 250 -3.63 16.04 7.06
CA SER A 250 -3.61 17.33 7.76
C SER A 250 -2.95 18.42 6.92
N LYS A 251 -1.78 18.13 6.34
CA LYS A 251 -1.02 19.07 5.52
C LYS A 251 -1.79 19.52 4.28
N LEU A 252 -2.37 18.58 3.54
CA LEU A 252 -3.19 18.90 2.36
C LEU A 252 -4.44 19.72 2.76
N ARG A 253 -5.07 19.40 3.89
CA ARG A 253 -6.23 20.13 4.38
C ARG A 253 -5.89 21.56 4.80
N GLU A 254 -4.78 21.77 5.51
CA GLU A 254 -4.28 23.10 5.91
C GLU A 254 -4.00 23.99 4.69
N ARG A 255 -3.56 23.39 3.59
CA ARG A 255 -3.32 24.07 2.30
C ARG A 255 -4.58 24.34 1.49
N GLY A 256 -5.75 23.91 1.95
CA GLY A 256 -7.04 24.16 1.31
C GLY A 256 -7.50 23.09 0.31
N PHE A 257 -6.87 21.92 0.27
CA PHE A 257 -7.39 20.81 -0.52
C PHE A 257 -8.62 20.18 0.15
N ALA A 258 -9.62 19.85 -0.67
CA ALA A 258 -10.74 19.03 -0.27
C ALA A 258 -10.29 17.56 -0.20
N VAL A 259 -9.88 17.12 1.00
CA VAL A 259 -9.18 15.85 1.20
C VAL A 259 -9.84 14.96 2.25
N VAL A 260 -9.92 13.66 1.96
CA VAL A 260 -10.33 12.60 2.89
C VAL A 260 -9.16 11.65 3.17
N GLY A 261 -9.10 11.11 4.38
CA GLY A 261 -8.13 10.08 4.75
C GLY A 261 -8.83 8.73 4.83
N LEU A 262 -8.20 7.67 4.32
CA LEU A 262 -8.62 6.28 4.47
C LEU A 262 -7.52 5.49 5.18
N SER A 263 -7.78 5.08 6.41
CA SER A 263 -6.87 4.28 7.22
C SER A 263 -7.65 3.17 7.94
N GLY A 264 -6.94 2.19 8.52
CA GLY A 264 -7.56 1.13 9.30
C GLY A 264 -8.15 1.57 10.66
N GLU A 265 -8.05 2.86 11.04
CA GLU A 265 -8.63 3.39 12.29
C GLU A 265 -10.06 3.87 12.14
N LEU A 266 -10.43 4.20 10.90
CA LEU A 266 -11.74 4.75 10.63
C LEU A 266 -12.79 3.70 10.97
N SER A 267 -13.81 4.14 11.68
CA SER A 267 -15.03 3.35 11.79
C SER A 267 -15.61 3.11 10.41
N GLN A 268 -16.44 2.08 10.30
CA GLN A 268 -17.09 1.71 9.05
C GLN A 268 -17.97 2.84 8.50
N ARG A 269 -18.59 3.62 9.39
CA ARG A 269 -19.36 4.81 9.01
C ARG A 269 -18.45 5.89 8.43
N GLU A 270 -17.36 6.23 9.11
CA GLU A 270 -16.42 7.26 8.64
C GLU A 270 -15.79 6.86 7.30
N ARG A 271 -15.51 5.57 7.10
CA ARG A 271 -15.04 5.03 5.81
C ARG A 271 -16.08 5.22 4.70
N ALA A 272 -17.35 4.91 4.98
CA ALA A 272 -18.44 5.11 4.02
C ALA A 272 -18.63 6.60 3.68
N ASP A 273 -18.61 7.48 4.69
CA ASP A 273 -18.76 8.92 4.51
C ASP A 273 -17.58 9.51 3.68
N ALA A 274 -16.34 9.07 3.95
CA ALA A 274 -15.16 9.48 3.20
C ALA A 274 -15.23 9.05 1.72
N LEU A 275 -15.69 7.82 1.45
CA LEU A 275 -15.88 7.33 0.09
C LEU A 275 -17.00 8.06 -0.64
N GLN A 276 -18.11 8.33 0.06
CA GLN A 276 -19.23 9.07 -0.50
C GLN A 276 -18.81 10.50 -0.87
N ALA A 277 -18.04 11.16 0.01
CA ALA A 277 -17.49 12.48 -0.27
C ALA A 277 -16.60 12.50 -1.53
N LEU A 278 -15.84 11.43 -1.79
CA LEU A 278 -15.03 11.29 -3.00
C LEU A 278 -15.89 11.05 -4.25
N ARG A 279 -16.97 10.26 -4.14
CA ARG A 279 -17.90 9.98 -5.25
C ARG A 279 -18.71 11.21 -5.66
N ASP A 280 -19.16 11.98 -4.68
CA ASP A 280 -19.97 13.19 -4.91
C ASP A 280 -19.12 14.41 -5.30
N GLY A 281 -17.79 14.28 -5.34
CA GLY A 281 -16.86 15.36 -5.66
C GLY A 281 -16.66 16.39 -4.56
N HIS A 282 -17.24 16.18 -3.37
CA HIS A 282 -17.01 17.00 -2.18
C HIS A 282 -15.57 16.94 -1.68
N ALA A 283 -14.93 15.78 -1.84
CA ALA A 283 -13.50 15.60 -1.71
C ALA A 283 -12.93 15.22 -3.07
N ARG A 284 -11.80 15.83 -3.44
CA ARG A 284 -11.09 15.55 -4.70
C ARG A 284 -9.86 14.69 -4.47
N VAL A 285 -9.36 14.65 -3.24
CA VAL A 285 -8.15 13.90 -2.89
C VAL A 285 -8.46 12.91 -1.79
N CYS A 286 -8.08 11.66 -1.99
CA CYS A 286 -8.09 10.63 -0.97
C CYS A 286 -6.66 10.25 -0.61
N VAL A 287 -6.31 10.27 0.67
CA VAL A 287 -5.01 9.79 1.15
C VAL A 287 -5.22 8.45 1.84
N ALA A 288 -4.54 7.40 1.40
CA ALA A 288 -4.82 6.05 1.90
C ALA A 288 -3.57 5.18 2.09
N THR A 289 -3.69 4.16 2.95
CA THR A 289 -2.75 3.02 2.96
C THR A 289 -3.20 1.94 1.98
N ASP A 290 -2.30 1.02 1.63
CA ASP A 290 -2.66 -0.15 0.79
C ASP A 290 -3.85 -0.92 1.36
N VAL A 291 -3.79 -1.26 2.65
CA VAL A 291 -4.84 -2.02 3.33
C VAL A 291 -6.17 -1.26 3.29
N ALA A 292 -6.13 0.06 3.45
CA ALA A 292 -7.34 0.88 3.49
C ALA A 292 -7.92 1.15 2.10
N ALA A 293 -7.14 1.04 1.02
CA ALA A 293 -7.60 1.28 -0.35
C ALA A 293 -7.92 -0.01 -1.13
N ARG A 294 -7.53 -1.18 -0.60
CA ARG A 294 -7.88 -2.50 -1.16
C ARG A 294 -9.36 -2.80 -0.98
N GLY A 295 -9.97 -3.46 -1.98
CA GLY A 295 -11.39 -3.82 -1.96
C GLY A 295 -12.38 -2.66 -1.92
N LEU A 296 -11.92 -1.41 -2.07
CA LEU A 296 -12.79 -0.25 -2.18
C LEU A 296 -13.13 0.01 -3.66
N ASP A 297 -14.42 0.08 -3.93
CA ASP A 297 -14.98 0.64 -5.16
C ASP A 297 -14.82 2.16 -5.15
N LEU A 298 -13.58 2.61 -5.30
CA LEU A 298 -13.26 4.01 -5.50
C LEU A 298 -13.82 4.44 -6.87
N PRO A 299 -14.41 5.65 -6.98
CA PRO A 299 -14.79 6.19 -8.27
C PRO A 299 -13.57 6.21 -9.18
N ASP A 300 -13.79 6.14 -10.48
CA ASP A 300 -12.71 6.20 -11.46
C ASP A 300 -11.86 7.46 -11.26
N LEU A 301 -10.59 7.27 -10.90
CA LEU A 301 -9.67 8.34 -10.53
C LEU A 301 -8.86 8.73 -11.75
N GLY A 302 -8.68 10.02 -12.01
CA GLY A 302 -7.77 10.49 -13.06
C GLY A 302 -6.29 10.48 -12.66
N LEU A 303 -5.99 10.42 -11.36
CA LEU A 303 -4.63 10.50 -10.83
C LEU A 303 -4.41 9.58 -9.63
N VAL A 304 -3.36 8.77 -9.68
CA VAL A 304 -2.81 8.03 -8.56
C VAL A 304 -1.41 8.53 -8.26
N ILE A 305 -1.14 8.91 -7.02
CA ILE A 305 0.18 9.35 -6.56
C ILE A 305 0.70 8.35 -5.54
N HIS A 306 1.87 7.76 -5.80
CA HIS A 306 2.61 6.97 -4.82
C HIS A 306 3.52 7.93 -4.05
N ALA A 307 3.05 8.46 -2.92
CA ALA A 307 3.84 9.35 -2.06
C ALA A 307 5.10 8.63 -1.56
N GLU A 308 5.01 7.31 -1.39
CA GLU A 308 6.14 6.43 -1.14
C GLU A 308 6.14 5.27 -2.14
N LEU A 309 7.35 4.87 -2.58
CA LEU A 309 7.52 3.76 -3.52
C LEU A 309 6.89 2.45 -3.00
N PRO A 310 6.13 1.74 -3.84
CA PRO A 310 5.63 0.40 -3.54
C PRO A 310 6.74 -0.59 -3.19
N VAL A 311 6.40 -1.60 -2.39
CA VAL A 311 7.36 -2.63 -1.95
C VAL A 311 7.69 -3.64 -3.05
N ASN A 312 6.72 -3.99 -3.89
CA ASN A 312 6.85 -4.98 -4.95
C ASN A 312 6.02 -4.59 -6.20
N LYS A 313 6.23 -5.31 -7.31
CA LYS A 313 5.55 -5.05 -8.58
C LYS A 313 4.02 -5.21 -8.50
N ALA A 314 3.54 -6.19 -7.72
CA ALA A 314 2.11 -6.45 -7.57
C ALA A 314 1.41 -5.24 -6.93
N THR A 315 2.00 -4.72 -5.84
CA THR A 315 1.54 -3.50 -5.17
C THR A 315 1.54 -2.30 -6.12
N LEU A 316 2.60 -2.12 -6.91
CA LEU A 316 2.64 -1.03 -7.91
C LEU A 316 1.47 -1.13 -8.89
N LEU A 317 1.24 -2.30 -9.47
CA LEU A 317 0.17 -2.52 -10.44
C LEU A 317 -1.22 -2.35 -9.78
N HIS A 318 -1.42 -2.87 -8.56
CA HIS A 318 -2.71 -2.75 -7.84
C HIS A 318 -3.04 -1.32 -7.43
N ARG A 319 -2.03 -0.54 -7.00
CA ARG A 319 -2.18 0.88 -6.71
C ARG A 319 -2.48 1.67 -7.99
N SER A 320 -1.72 1.41 -9.05
CA SER A 320 -1.87 2.14 -10.32
C SER A 320 -3.20 1.82 -11.00
N GLY A 321 -3.69 0.57 -10.93
CA GLY A 321 -5.00 0.15 -11.45
C GLY A 321 -6.22 0.73 -10.71
N ARG A 322 -6.01 1.73 -9.83
CA ARG A 322 -7.08 2.59 -9.29
C ARG A 322 -7.41 3.76 -10.23
N THR A 323 -6.56 4.02 -11.22
CA THR A 323 -6.82 4.92 -12.35
C THR A 323 -6.87 4.11 -13.65
N GLY A 324 -7.28 4.74 -14.75
CA GLY A 324 -7.29 4.11 -16.08
C GLY A 324 -8.32 3.00 -16.23
N ARG A 325 -9.50 3.13 -15.59
CA ARG A 325 -10.56 2.10 -15.63
C ARG A 325 -11.54 2.39 -16.78
N ALA A 326 -12.21 1.33 -17.26
CA ALA A 326 -13.25 1.41 -18.29
C ALA A 326 -12.82 2.17 -19.57
N GLY A 327 -11.56 2.00 -20.00
CA GLY A 327 -11.03 2.60 -21.23
C GLY A 327 -10.71 4.09 -21.15
N LYS A 328 -10.80 4.70 -19.96
CA LYS A 328 -10.36 6.09 -19.75
C LYS A 328 -8.87 6.14 -19.47
N LYS A 329 -8.24 7.27 -19.83
CA LYS A 329 -6.83 7.51 -19.55
C LYS A 329 -6.62 7.91 -18.08
N GLY A 330 -5.53 7.43 -17.50
CA GLY A 330 -5.15 7.68 -16.12
C GLY A 330 -3.67 8.02 -15.97
N VAL A 331 -3.31 8.73 -14.90
CA VAL A 331 -1.90 9.02 -14.58
C VAL A 331 -1.52 8.36 -13.25
N SER A 332 -0.42 7.61 -13.25
CA SER A 332 0.21 7.05 -12.04
C SER A 332 1.58 7.70 -11.82
N ALA A 333 1.64 8.64 -10.87
CA ALA A 333 2.86 9.36 -10.51
C ALA A 333 3.55 8.71 -9.31
N LEU A 334 4.77 8.23 -9.49
CA LEU A 334 5.63 7.73 -8.43
C LEU A 334 6.52 8.87 -7.93
N VAL A 335 6.41 9.24 -6.65
CA VAL A 335 7.34 10.18 -6.04
C VAL A 335 8.61 9.43 -5.65
N VAL A 336 9.71 9.78 -6.32
CA VAL A 336 10.99 9.07 -6.24
C VAL A 336 12.04 9.97 -5.59
N PRO A 337 12.35 9.77 -4.30
CA PRO A 337 13.49 10.43 -3.70
C PRO A 337 14.78 10.08 -4.44
N TYR A 338 15.70 11.03 -4.60
CA TYR A 338 16.98 10.79 -5.31
C TYR A 338 17.74 9.54 -4.83
N THR A 339 17.67 9.26 -3.53
CA THR A 339 18.31 8.10 -2.89
C THR A 339 17.68 6.76 -3.27
N ARG A 340 16.43 6.74 -3.75
CA ARG A 340 15.67 5.54 -4.09
C ARG A 340 15.47 5.33 -5.60
N ARG A 341 16.12 6.12 -6.46
CA ARG A 341 16.02 6.03 -7.93
C ARG A 341 16.21 4.61 -8.47
N ARG A 342 17.29 3.92 -8.09
CA ARG A 342 17.57 2.54 -8.54
C ARG A 342 16.47 1.56 -8.17
N LYS A 343 15.85 1.75 -6.99
CA LYS A 343 14.74 0.90 -6.54
C LYS A 343 13.51 1.13 -7.40
N ALA A 344 13.22 2.38 -7.77
CA ALA A 344 12.14 2.71 -8.69
C ALA A 344 12.38 2.17 -10.10
N GLU A 345 13.61 2.28 -10.64
CA GLU A 345 13.99 1.69 -11.94
C GLU A 345 13.76 0.17 -11.95
N GLN A 346 14.23 -0.55 -10.92
CA GLN A 346 14.01 -1.99 -10.78
C GLN A 346 12.53 -2.35 -10.66
N LEU A 347 11.75 -1.52 -9.95
CA LEU A 347 10.33 -1.75 -9.75
C LEU A 347 9.53 -1.59 -11.06
N LEU A 348 9.79 -0.51 -11.82
CA LEU A 348 9.14 -0.27 -13.11
C LEU A 348 9.53 -1.37 -14.12
N MET A 349 10.81 -1.73 -14.18
CA MET A 349 11.30 -2.82 -15.04
C MET A 349 10.66 -4.17 -14.67
N ALA A 350 10.56 -4.49 -13.37
CA ALA A 350 9.93 -5.73 -12.92
C ALA A 350 8.42 -5.77 -13.18
N ALA A 351 7.77 -4.61 -13.23
CA ALA A 351 6.37 -4.46 -13.60
C ALA A 351 6.14 -4.44 -15.13
N GLY A 352 7.19 -4.30 -15.93
CA GLY A 352 7.08 -4.21 -17.39
C GLY A 352 6.47 -2.89 -17.87
N VAL A 353 6.52 -1.83 -17.05
CA VAL A 353 5.95 -0.53 -17.37
C VAL A 353 7.06 0.47 -17.73
N GLU A 354 6.82 1.30 -18.74
CA GLU A 354 7.69 2.41 -19.08
C GLU A 354 7.26 3.65 -18.30
N GLY A 355 8.19 4.26 -17.56
CA GLY A 355 7.91 5.46 -16.76
C GLY A 355 8.61 6.68 -17.35
N HIS A 356 7.85 7.76 -17.59
CA HIS A 356 8.41 9.06 -17.95
C HIS A 356 9.12 9.68 -16.75
N TRP A 357 10.44 9.84 -16.83
CA TRP A 357 11.25 10.42 -15.76
C TRP A 357 11.31 11.94 -15.88
N GLY A 358 10.99 12.63 -14.78
CA GLY A 358 11.02 14.09 -14.73
C GLY A 358 11.15 14.61 -13.30
N GLY A 359 11.27 15.93 -13.15
CA GLY A 359 11.08 16.61 -11.88
C GLY A 359 9.60 16.71 -11.51
N ALA A 360 9.30 17.20 -10.31
CA ALA A 360 7.95 17.62 -9.97
C ALA A 360 7.58 18.87 -10.78
N PRO A 361 6.30 19.06 -11.17
CA PRO A 361 5.89 20.25 -11.91
C PRO A 361 6.28 21.51 -11.16
N THR A 362 6.83 22.50 -11.86
CA THR A 362 7.24 23.76 -11.24
C THR A 362 6.03 24.67 -10.98
N ALA A 363 6.19 25.65 -10.11
CA ALA A 363 5.13 26.62 -9.83
C ALA A 363 4.71 27.40 -11.10
N ASP A 364 5.65 27.69 -11.99
CA ASP A 364 5.38 28.37 -13.27
C ASP A 364 4.62 27.49 -14.26
N GLU A 365 4.99 26.22 -14.39
CA GLU A 365 4.23 25.25 -15.21
C GLU A 365 2.79 25.10 -14.72
N ILE A 366 2.58 25.12 -13.40
CA ILE A 366 1.24 25.07 -12.81
C ILE A 366 0.47 26.36 -13.12
N ARG A 367 1.11 27.53 -13.05
CA ARG A 367 0.47 28.82 -13.38
C ARG A 367 0.07 28.90 -14.86
N VAL A 368 0.89 28.36 -15.76
CA VAL A 368 0.56 28.23 -17.18
C VAL A 368 -0.67 27.34 -17.35
N LYS A 369 -0.68 26.14 -16.77
CA LYS A 369 -1.84 25.24 -16.82
C LYS A 369 -3.10 25.79 -16.18
N ASP A 370 -2.98 26.51 -15.06
CA ASP A 370 -4.12 27.18 -14.43
C ASP A 370 -4.70 28.26 -15.36
N THR A 371 -3.87 28.89 -16.18
CA THR A 371 -4.30 29.91 -17.15
C THR A 371 -4.99 29.25 -18.34
N GLU A 372 -4.43 28.17 -18.89
CA GLU A 372 -5.09 27.35 -19.93
C GLU A 372 -6.47 26.86 -19.47
N ARG A 373 -6.53 26.22 -18.28
CA ARG A 373 -7.79 25.76 -17.68
C ARG A 373 -8.80 26.87 -17.44
N LEU A 374 -8.34 28.09 -17.17
CA LEU A 374 -9.23 29.23 -17.00
C LEU A 374 -9.78 29.70 -18.34
N LEU A 375 -8.97 29.73 -19.40
CA LEU A 375 -9.41 30.20 -20.71
C LEU A 375 -10.34 29.20 -21.40
N ASP A 376 -10.11 27.91 -21.20
CA ASP A 376 -10.89 26.81 -21.78
C ASP A 376 -12.07 26.39 -20.89
N ASP A 377 -12.40 27.16 -19.86
CA ASP A 377 -13.47 26.81 -18.91
C ASP A 377 -14.85 26.84 -19.62
N PRO A 378 -15.61 25.72 -19.62
CA PRO A 378 -16.92 25.65 -20.28
C PRO A 378 -17.93 26.70 -19.80
N ILE A 379 -17.69 27.31 -18.63
CA ILE A 379 -18.52 28.40 -18.09
C ILE A 379 -18.68 29.58 -19.08
N PHE A 380 -17.74 29.76 -20.02
CA PHE A 380 -17.82 30.80 -21.05
C PHE A 380 -18.79 30.46 -22.19
N ASP A 381 -19.15 29.19 -22.37
CA ASP A 381 -20.10 28.72 -23.37
C ASP A 381 -21.54 28.60 -22.81
N GLU A 382 -21.71 28.72 -21.50
CA GLU A 382 -23.01 28.65 -20.82
C GLU A 382 -23.84 29.93 -21.06
N VAL A 383 -25.16 29.75 -21.24
CA VAL A 383 -26.08 30.88 -21.42
C VAL A 383 -26.27 31.61 -20.08
N ALA A 384 -25.90 32.89 -20.06
CA ALA A 384 -26.06 33.72 -18.87
C ALA A 384 -27.53 33.84 -18.43
N VAL A 385 -27.76 33.71 -17.12
CA VAL A 385 -29.08 33.94 -16.52
C VAL A 385 -29.37 35.44 -16.48
N GLU A 386 -30.65 35.83 -16.54
CA GLU A 386 -31.06 37.24 -16.52
C GLU A 386 -30.56 37.98 -15.26
N GLU A 387 -30.52 37.28 -14.11
CA GLU A 387 -29.98 37.82 -12.85
C GLU A 387 -28.47 38.10 -12.91
N ASP A 388 -27.68 37.17 -13.48
CA ASP A 388 -26.23 37.34 -13.65
C ASP A 388 -25.91 38.48 -14.64
N THR A 389 -26.73 38.61 -15.68
CA THR A 389 -26.61 39.67 -16.69
C THR A 389 -26.89 41.04 -16.05
N ALA A 390 -27.95 41.17 -15.26
CA ALA A 390 -28.26 42.41 -14.53
C ALA A 390 -27.15 42.79 -13.54
N LEU A 391 -26.56 41.81 -12.84
CA LEU A 391 -25.42 42.04 -11.96
C LEU A 391 -24.18 42.48 -12.75
N ALA A 392 -23.89 41.83 -13.87
CA ALA A 392 -22.77 42.19 -14.74
C ALA A 392 -22.88 43.63 -15.27
N GLU A 393 -24.08 44.04 -15.71
CA GLU A 393 -24.36 45.43 -16.11
C GLU A 393 -24.16 46.42 -14.96
N ALA A 394 -24.65 46.09 -13.76
CA ALA A 394 -24.44 46.91 -12.57
C ALA A 394 -22.95 47.04 -12.17
N MET A 395 -22.14 46.01 -12.43
CA MET A 395 -20.68 46.06 -12.25
C MET A 395 -20.02 46.93 -13.32
N LEU A 396 -20.39 46.78 -14.59
CA LEU A 396 -19.88 47.56 -15.72
C LEU A 396 -20.21 49.06 -15.61
N ALA A 397 -21.32 49.42 -14.98
CA ALA A 397 -21.67 50.81 -14.70
C ALA A 397 -20.71 51.50 -13.71
N LYS A 398 -19.97 50.73 -12.90
CA LYS A 398 -19.08 51.25 -11.84
C LYS A 398 -17.60 51.00 -12.08
N ARG A 399 -17.23 50.03 -12.91
CA ARG A 399 -15.86 49.56 -13.11
C ARG A 399 -15.63 49.16 -14.56
N THR A 400 -14.39 49.25 -15.01
CA THR A 400 -14.01 48.80 -16.35
C THR A 400 -14.06 47.26 -16.46
N PRO A 401 -14.30 46.69 -17.67
CA PRO A 401 -14.28 45.24 -17.87
C PRO A 401 -12.98 44.59 -17.40
N LEU A 402 -11.84 45.26 -17.61
CA LEU A 402 -10.52 44.76 -17.21
C LEU A 402 -10.36 44.68 -15.68
N GLU A 403 -10.88 45.66 -14.94
CA GLU A 403 -10.85 45.64 -13.47
C GLU A 403 -11.74 44.54 -12.90
N ILE A 404 -12.90 44.31 -13.51
CA ILE A 404 -13.83 43.24 -13.13
C ILE A 404 -13.18 41.88 -13.39
N ALA A 405 -12.66 41.64 -14.60
CA ALA A 405 -11.97 40.41 -14.96
C ALA A 405 -10.77 40.15 -14.03
N SER A 406 -9.94 41.17 -13.78
CA SER A 406 -8.79 41.06 -12.87
C SER A 406 -9.21 40.71 -11.44
N ALA A 407 -10.32 41.27 -10.95
CA ALA A 407 -10.85 40.96 -9.62
C ALA A 407 -11.40 39.53 -9.53
N LEU A 408 -12.11 39.06 -10.56
CA LEU A 408 -12.62 37.69 -10.63
C LEU A 408 -11.48 36.67 -10.73
N ILE A 409 -10.46 36.92 -11.56
CA ILE A 409 -9.25 36.09 -11.65
C ILE A 409 -8.56 35.99 -10.29
N ARG A 410 -8.40 37.12 -9.58
CA ARG A 410 -7.80 37.14 -8.23
C ARG A 410 -8.61 36.32 -7.23
N THR A 411 -9.93 36.47 -7.24
CA THR A 411 -10.85 35.72 -6.37
C THR A 411 -10.78 34.21 -6.65
N ARG A 412 -10.71 33.81 -7.92
CA ARG A 412 -10.60 32.40 -8.31
C ARG A 412 -9.25 31.81 -7.89
N ARG A 413 -8.14 32.52 -8.16
CA ARG A 413 -6.80 32.10 -7.73
C ARG A 413 -6.68 31.98 -6.21
N ALA A 414 -7.33 32.85 -5.45
CA ALA A 414 -7.30 32.81 -3.99
C ALA A 414 -7.98 31.57 -3.38
N LYS A 415 -8.86 30.89 -4.12
CA LYS A 415 -9.50 29.63 -3.69
C LYS A 415 -8.63 28.41 -3.95
N LEU A 416 -7.63 28.52 -4.83
CA LEU A 416 -6.77 27.41 -5.20
C LEU A 416 -5.57 27.33 -4.24
N PRO A 417 -5.16 26.13 -3.80
CA PRO A 417 -3.93 25.97 -3.02
C PRO A 417 -2.72 26.55 -3.76
N ALA A 418 -1.85 27.23 -3.04
CA ALA A 418 -0.64 27.82 -3.62
C ALA A 418 0.31 26.72 -4.15
N PRO A 419 0.83 26.84 -5.38
CA PRO A 419 1.91 25.99 -5.86
C PRO A 419 3.17 26.17 -5.01
N GLU A 420 3.93 25.10 -4.86
CA GLU A 420 5.20 25.10 -4.15
C GLU A 420 6.38 25.35 -5.08
N GLU A 421 7.37 26.09 -4.59
CA GLU A 421 8.64 26.24 -5.27
C GLU A 421 9.51 25.01 -4.98
N ILE A 422 9.86 24.27 -6.03
CA ILE A 422 10.64 23.03 -5.94
C ILE A 422 11.89 23.21 -6.79
N TYR A 423 13.02 22.77 -6.24
CA TYR A 423 14.28 22.77 -6.96
C TYR A 423 14.47 21.47 -7.73
N ASP A 424 14.36 21.52 -9.05
CA ASP A 424 14.81 20.42 -9.91
C ASP A 424 16.29 20.63 -10.24
N ASP A 425 17.17 19.83 -9.63
CA ASP A 425 18.61 19.90 -9.95
C ASP A 425 18.86 19.25 -11.32
N PRO A 426 19.35 19.99 -12.33
CA PRO A 426 19.62 19.45 -13.66
C PRO A 426 20.65 18.30 -13.65
N ARG A 427 21.53 18.23 -12.63
CA ARG A 427 22.49 17.12 -12.44
C ARG A 427 21.82 15.81 -12.04
N HIS A 428 20.61 15.89 -11.49
CA HIS A 428 19.73 14.75 -11.29
C HIS A 428 18.85 14.46 -12.50
N GLY A 429 18.95 15.30 -13.55
CA GLY A 429 17.82 15.86 -14.29
C GLY A 429 17.64 15.47 -15.76
N ALA A 430 18.58 14.80 -16.45
CA ALA A 430 18.27 14.22 -17.76
C ALA A 430 17.76 12.77 -17.62
N ASP A 431 16.70 12.44 -18.37
CA ASP A 431 16.40 11.06 -18.73
C ASP A 431 17.69 10.44 -19.29
N PRO A 432 18.22 9.31 -18.77
CA PRO A 432 19.34 8.63 -19.41
C PRO A 432 19.00 8.12 -20.82
N GLY A 433 17.74 8.26 -21.25
CA GLY A 433 17.17 7.47 -22.32
C GLY A 433 17.15 5.99 -21.91
N PRO A 434 16.47 5.14 -22.70
CA PRO A 434 16.74 3.71 -22.62
C PRO A 434 18.24 3.53 -22.86
N ARG A 435 18.98 3.10 -21.83
CA ARG A 435 20.32 2.54 -22.07
C ARG A 435 20.10 1.37 -22.99
N SER A 436 20.34 1.56 -24.27
CA SER A 436 20.49 0.48 -25.23
C SER A 436 21.53 -0.45 -24.63
N ARG A 437 21.06 -1.56 -24.07
CA ARG A 437 21.86 -2.77 -24.01
C ARG A 437 21.99 -3.20 -25.47
N GLU A 438 22.84 -2.52 -26.22
CA GLU A 438 23.52 -3.23 -27.28
C GLU A 438 24.21 -4.40 -26.58
N PRO A 439 23.92 -5.64 -26.99
CA PRO A 439 24.74 -6.76 -26.58
C PRO A 439 26.16 -6.33 -26.89
N ARG A 440 27.02 -6.19 -25.88
CA ARG A 440 28.45 -6.31 -26.14
C ARG A 440 28.60 -7.71 -26.68
N GLU A 441 28.62 -7.82 -28.00
CA GLU A 441 29.12 -9.01 -28.66
C GLU A 441 30.44 -9.31 -27.98
N PHE A 442 30.53 -10.50 -27.41
CA PHE A 442 31.81 -11.08 -27.04
C PHE A 442 32.54 -11.41 -28.35
N GLY A 443 32.90 -10.37 -29.10
CA GLY A 443 33.83 -10.41 -30.21
C GLY A 443 35.20 -10.65 -29.62
N ASN A 444 35.71 -11.83 -29.88
CA ASN A 444 37.02 -12.30 -29.46
C ASN A 444 38.11 -11.61 -30.31
N ASP A 445 38.29 -10.30 -30.17
CA ASP A 445 39.39 -9.59 -30.82
C ASP A 445 40.16 -8.79 -29.78
N ARG A 446 41.35 -9.31 -29.47
CA ARG A 446 42.38 -8.65 -28.69
C ARG A 446 43.03 -7.59 -29.57
N ASP A 447 42.43 -6.41 -29.65
CA ASP A 447 43.13 -5.23 -30.13
C ASP A 447 43.48 -4.30 -28.95
N PHE A 448 44.78 -4.28 -28.67
CA PHE A 448 45.44 -3.40 -27.71
C PHE A 448 45.52 -2.00 -28.32
N GLY A 449 44.65 -1.08 -27.93
CA GLY A 449 44.77 0.32 -28.36
C GLY A 449 43.55 1.24 -28.23
N GLY A 450 42.47 0.82 -27.57
CA GLY A 450 41.26 1.66 -27.44
C GLY A 450 41.37 2.69 -26.31
N ASP A 451 41.29 3.97 -26.67
CA ASP A 451 41.20 5.11 -25.77
C ASP A 451 40.24 4.87 -24.61
N ARG A 452 40.75 5.12 -23.41
CA ARG A 452 39.97 5.08 -22.17
C ARG A 452 38.92 6.19 -22.29
N PRO A 453 37.62 5.92 -22.08
CA PRO A 453 36.59 6.96 -22.16
C PRO A 453 36.98 8.10 -21.21
N GLU A 454 37.06 9.30 -21.80
CA GLU A 454 37.51 10.51 -21.14
C GLU A 454 36.66 10.73 -19.89
N ARG A 455 37.32 10.83 -18.74
CA ARG A 455 36.66 10.95 -17.45
C ARG A 455 35.94 12.30 -17.45
N GLU A 456 34.61 12.30 -17.43
CA GLU A 456 33.79 13.51 -17.33
C GLU A 456 34.41 14.52 -16.35
N PRO A 457 34.45 15.82 -16.70
CA PRO A 457 35.09 16.84 -15.89
C PRO A 457 34.49 16.85 -14.48
N ARG A 458 35.37 16.85 -13.47
CA ARG A 458 34.96 17.06 -12.08
C ARG A 458 34.31 18.44 -11.98
N THR A 459 33.24 18.53 -11.20
CA THR A 459 32.58 19.79 -10.81
C THR A 459 33.65 20.81 -10.39
N ASP A 460 33.57 22.04 -10.90
CA ASP A 460 34.48 23.10 -10.50
C ASP A 460 34.31 23.35 -8.99
N MET A 461 35.41 23.28 -8.24
CA MET A 461 35.42 23.45 -6.78
C MET A 461 35.79 24.89 -6.40
N ALA A 462 35.80 25.82 -7.36
CA ALA A 462 35.94 27.24 -7.10
C ALA A 462 34.83 27.74 -6.17
N GLY A 463 35.21 28.25 -4.99
CA GLY A 463 34.27 28.75 -3.97
C GLY A 463 33.65 27.70 -3.04
N ALA A 464 34.18 26.48 -3.01
CA ALA A 464 33.69 25.43 -2.12
C ALA A 464 33.78 25.81 -0.63
N GLU A 465 32.75 25.45 0.14
CA GLU A 465 32.70 25.66 1.59
C GLU A 465 33.17 24.41 2.35
N TRP A 466 33.83 24.63 3.48
CA TRP A 466 34.36 23.55 4.31
C TRP A 466 33.43 23.24 5.48
N PHE A 467 33.18 21.96 5.70
CA PHE A 467 32.42 21.45 6.82
C PHE A 467 33.28 20.51 7.67
N ARG A 468 33.05 20.54 8.99
CA ARG A 468 33.69 19.69 9.99
C ARG A 468 32.68 18.69 10.51
N LEU A 469 33.04 17.42 10.51
CA LEU A 469 32.32 16.32 11.15
C LEU A 469 33.10 15.86 12.39
N ASN A 470 32.42 15.67 13.52
CA ASN A 470 32.97 15.22 14.82
C ASN A 470 33.51 13.76 14.86
N THR A 471 33.75 13.12 13.71
CA THR A 471 34.28 11.75 13.61
C THR A 471 35.67 11.77 12.95
N GLY A 472 36.70 11.33 13.67
CA GLY A 472 38.09 11.22 13.17
C GLY A 472 38.63 9.78 13.12
N ARG A 473 39.94 9.63 12.84
CA ARG A 473 40.63 8.32 12.72
C ARG A 473 40.46 7.43 13.94
N ARG A 474 40.44 8.03 15.15
CA ARG A 474 40.24 7.28 16.40
C ARG A 474 38.86 6.64 16.50
N ASN A 475 37.88 7.18 15.76
CA ASN A 475 36.52 6.66 15.65
C ASN A 475 36.30 5.92 14.31
N ASN A 476 37.36 5.37 13.71
CA ASN A 476 37.33 4.57 12.48
C ASN A 476 36.70 5.29 11.25
N ALA A 477 36.97 6.59 11.13
CA ALA A 477 36.58 7.39 9.96
C ALA A 477 37.21 6.86 8.66
N ASP A 478 36.37 6.36 7.74
CA ASP A 478 36.74 5.89 6.40
C ASP A 478 35.83 6.58 5.36
N PRO A 479 36.40 7.14 4.26
CA PRO A 479 35.62 7.75 3.18
C PRO A 479 34.50 6.86 2.63
N LYS A 480 34.64 5.53 2.66
CA LYS A 480 33.67 4.57 2.16
C LYS A 480 32.31 4.66 2.83
N TRP A 481 32.27 4.93 4.14
CA TRP A 481 31.01 5.09 4.88
C TRP A 481 30.67 6.57 5.14
N LEU A 482 31.68 7.43 5.22
CA LEU A 482 31.50 8.87 5.38
C LEU A 482 30.84 9.53 4.19
N ILE A 483 31.21 9.18 2.96
CA ILE A 483 30.60 9.75 1.75
C ILE A 483 29.08 9.44 1.71
N PRO A 484 28.62 8.18 1.85
CA PRO A 484 27.19 7.89 1.96
C PRO A 484 26.48 8.59 3.12
N LEU A 485 27.17 8.81 4.25
CA LEU A 485 26.61 9.54 5.40
C LEU A 485 26.41 11.03 5.07
N ILE A 486 27.44 11.70 4.54
CA ILE A 486 27.41 13.11 4.15
C ILE A 486 26.37 13.35 3.06
N CYS A 487 26.32 12.51 2.03
CA CYS A 487 25.30 12.57 0.99
C CYS A 487 23.88 12.44 1.55
N ARG A 488 23.69 11.58 2.55
CA ARG A 488 22.38 11.34 3.16
C ARG A 488 21.93 12.50 4.05
N LEU A 489 22.84 13.03 4.87
CA LEU A 489 22.56 14.10 5.84
C LEU A 489 22.38 15.46 5.15
N GLY A 490 23.18 15.73 4.13
CA GLY A 490 23.16 17.01 3.44
C GLY A 490 22.35 17.03 2.16
N HIS A 491 21.74 15.91 1.77
CA HIS A 491 21.06 15.72 0.49
C HIS A 491 21.94 16.09 -0.73
N VAL A 492 23.25 15.86 -0.62
CA VAL A 492 24.25 16.12 -1.67
C VAL A 492 24.72 14.82 -2.31
N THR A 493 25.39 14.91 -3.45
CA THR A 493 25.98 13.75 -4.12
C THR A 493 27.48 13.62 -3.84
N LYS A 494 28.05 12.48 -4.23
CA LYS A 494 29.51 12.28 -4.19
C LYS A 494 30.27 13.28 -5.09
N LYS A 495 29.61 13.88 -6.10
CA LYS A 495 30.22 14.86 -7.00
C LYS A 495 30.34 16.25 -6.36
N ASP A 496 29.49 16.55 -5.39
CA ASP A 496 29.49 17.81 -4.66
C ASP A 496 30.47 17.80 -3.49
N ILE A 497 30.96 16.61 -3.12
CA ILE A 497 31.98 16.42 -2.08
C ILE A 497 33.37 16.50 -2.72
N GLY A 498 34.11 17.53 -2.34
CA GLY A 498 35.50 17.74 -2.75
C GLY A 498 36.50 16.99 -1.87
N SER A 499 37.54 17.69 -1.43
CA SER A 499 38.60 17.11 -0.63
C SER A 499 38.08 16.68 0.73
N ILE A 500 38.27 15.40 1.09
CA ILE A 500 38.00 14.89 2.45
C ILE A 500 39.34 14.72 3.17
N ARG A 501 39.51 15.42 4.28
CA ARG A 501 40.67 15.32 5.18
C ARG A 501 40.25 14.76 6.53
N ILE A 502 40.76 13.58 6.84
CA ILE A 502 40.46 12.86 8.09
C ILE A 502 41.60 13.09 9.09
N PHE A 503 41.28 13.79 10.18
CA PHE A 503 42.15 14.03 11.33
C PHE A 503 41.86 13.03 12.45
N ASP A 504 42.59 13.13 13.57
CA ASP A 504 42.50 12.14 14.65
C ASP A 504 41.13 12.14 15.34
N TYR A 505 40.52 13.32 15.51
CA TYR A 505 39.25 13.51 16.24
C TYR A 505 38.09 13.98 15.35
N ASP A 506 38.37 14.54 14.19
CA ASP A 506 37.38 15.11 13.28
C ASP A 506 37.72 14.84 11.80
N THR A 507 36.72 14.98 10.93
CA THR A 507 36.88 14.93 9.48
C THR A 507 36.43 16.24 8.89
N LYS A 508 37.25 16.86 8.05
CA LYS A 508 36.88 18.07 7.31
C LYS A 508 36.67 17.73 5.84
N PHE A 509 35.62 18.24 5.22
CA PHE A 509 35.33 18.00 3.82
C PHE A 509 34.80 19.25 3.13
N GLU A 510 35.07 19.36 1.83
CA GLU A 510 34.57 20.43 0.97
C GLU A 510 33.21 20.05 0.36
N ILE A 511 32.30 21.03 0.30
CA ILE A 511 31.05 20.95 -0.46
C ILE A 511 31.07 22.08 -1.50
N SER A 512 30.68 21.77 -2.75
CA SER A 512 30.57 22.75 -3.83
C SER A 512 29.68 23.94 -3.44
N ALA A 513 30.03 25.16 -3.88
CA ALA A 513 29.34 26.40 -3.52
C ALA A 513 27.81 26.35 -3.73
N GLU A 514 27.37 25.79 -4.86
CA GLU A 514 25.93 25.62 -5.19
C GLU A 514 25.17 24.78 -4.15
N ALA A 515 25.84 23.77 -3.58
CA ALA A 515 25.23 22.81 -2.67
C ALA A 515 25.42 23.19 -1.19
N ALA A 516 26.34 24.11 -0.88
CA ALA A 516 26.72 24.46 0.49
C ALA A 516 25.56 25.06 1.30
N VAL A 517 24.76 25.94 0.68
CA VAL A 517 23.61 26.60 1.33
C VAL A 517 22.55 25.57 1.73
N LYS A 518 22.17 24.68 0.80
CA LYS A 518 21.20 23.60 1.05
C LYS A 518 21.75 22.56 2.03
N PHE A 519 23.02 22.21 1.91
CA PHE A 519 23.70 21.29 2.82
C PHE A 519 23.66 21.82 4.26
N GLY A 520 23.98 23.11 4.47
CA GLY A 520 23.92 23.76 5.77
C GLY A 520 22.52 23.72 6.39
N ALA A 521 21.48 24.05 5.60
CA ALA A 521 20.09 24.00 6.05
C ALA A 521 19.64 22.56 6.39
N ALA A 522 20.00 21.58 5.56
CA ALA A 522 19.65 20.17 5.77
C ALA A 522 20.32 19.58 7.02
N VAL A 523 21.59 19.93 7.26
CA VAL A 523 22.35 19.52 8.44
C VAL A 523 21.78 20.13 9.72
N GLN A 524 21.37 21.41 9.70
CA GLN A 524 20.76 22.06 10.87
C GLN A 524 19.38 21.49 11.20
N ALA A 525 18.59 21.08 10.20
CA ALA A 525 17.28 20.45 10.41
C ALA A 525 17.39 19.01 10.94
N THR A 526 18.53 18.35 10.72
CA THR A 526 18.74 16.94 11.10
C THR A 526 19.45 16.85 12.46
N VAL A 527 18.69 16.88 13.55
CA VAL A 527 19.24 16.72 14.91
C VAL A 527 19.54 15.25 15.19
N ARG A 528 20.81 14.92 15.45
CA ARG A 528 21.27 13.64 16.00
C ARG A 528 22.33 13.86 17.08
N ASP A 529 22.30 13.06 18.14
CA ASP A 529 23.24 13.14 19.27
C ASP A 529 24.64 12.58 18.98
N ASP A 530 24.81 11.77 17.91
CA ASP A 530 26.04 11.04 17.61
C ASP A 530 26.93 11.69 16.53
N VAL A 531 26.35 12.47 15.61
CA VAL A 531 27.04 13.02 14.42
C VAL A 531 26.77 14.51 14.29
N ALA A 532 27.76 15.34 14.63
CA ALA A 532 27.69 16.79 14.55
C ALA A 532 28.50 17.31 13.36
N ILE A 533 27.84 18.01 12.44
CA ILE A 533 28.47 18.68 11.29
C ILE A 533 28.35 20.20 11.45
N THR A 534 29.47 20.91 11.41
CA THR A 534 29.52 22.38 11.55
C THR A 534 30.36 23.02 10.44
N PRO A 535 30.02 24.24 9.97
CA PRO A 535 30.88 24.98 9.05
C PRO A 535 32.29 25.20 9.66
N THR A 536 33.34 25.10 8.86
CA THR A 536 34.73 25.26 9.30
C THR A 536 35.57 25.96 8.25
N ALA A 537 36.72 26.50 8.64
CA ALA A 537 37.70 27.02 7.69
C ALA A 537 38.54 25.89 7.09
N ALA A 538 39.11 26.16 5.91
CA ALA A 538 39.99 25.24 5.21
C ALA A 538 41.14 24.76 6.14
N PRO A 539 41.40 23.44 6.22
CA PRO A 539 42.53 22.93 6.99
C PRO A 539 43.86 23.41 6.42
N ALA A 540 44.77 23.82 7.31
CA ALA A 540 46.13 24.23 6.96
C ALA A 540 46.79 23.22 5.99
N ALA A 541 47.45 23.73 4.95
CA ALA A 541 48.20 22.90 4.03
C ALA A 541 49.32 22.20 4.82
N ARG A 542 49.39 20.87 4.72
CA ARG A 542 50.51 20.12 5.26
C ARG A 542 51.60 20.17 4.20
N ASP A 543 52.79 20.66 4.56
CA ASP A 543 53.98 20.50 3.73
C ASP A 543 54.14 19.02 3.39
N ALA A 544 53.92 18.70 2.12
CA ALA A 544 54.15 17.36 1.62
C ALA A 544 55.66 17.14 1.62
N GLY A 545 56.17 16.46 2.65
CA GLY A 545 57.55 15.96 2.64
C GLY A 545 57.83 15.20 1.33
N PRO A 546 59.10 15.19 0.87
CA PRO A 546 59.45 14.78 -0.48
C PRO A 546 58.94 13.37 -0.79
N ARG A 547 58.18 13.25 -1.89
CA ARG A 547 57.75 11.96 -2.42
C ARG A 547 59.00 11.15 -2.75
N LYS A 548 59.13 9.93 -2.23
CA LYS A 548 60.15 8.99 -2.71
C LYS A 548 59.87 8.71 -4.18
N ASP A 549 60.82 9.07 -5.03
CA ASP A 549 60.80 8.75 -6.45
C ASP A 549 60.72 7.24 -6.65
N PHE A 550 59.62 6.79 -7.24
CA PHE A 550 59.49 5.43 -7.74
C PHE A 550 60.24 5.37 -9.07
N THR A 551 61.37 4.65 -9.10
CA THR A 551 62.07 4.39 -10.35
C THR A 551 61.16 3.55 -11.28
N PRO A 552 60.97 3.96 -12.54
CA PRO A 552 60.20 3.18 -13.50
C PRO A 552 60.88 1.82 -13.74
N ARG A 553 60.11 0.74 -13.61
CA ARG A 553 60.58 -0.61 -13.98
C ARG A 553 60.77 -0.64 -15.51
N PRO A 554 61.85 -1.22 -16.03
CA PRO A 554 62.14 -1.17 -17.46
C PRO A 554 61.03 -1.86 -18.30
N PRO A 555 60.82 -1.41 -19.56
CA PRO A 555 59.84 -2.00 -20.46
C PRO A 555 60.15 -3.48 -20.69
N ARG A 556 59.13 -4.31 -20.69
CA ARG A 556 59.25 -5.74 -20.98
C ARG A 556 59.14 -5.91 -22.50
N ASP A 557 60.18 -6.42 -23.14
CA ASP A 557 60.18 -6.73 -24.57
C ASP A 557 59.11 -7.79 -24.87
N ASP A 558 58.09 -7.44 -25.65
CA ASP A 558 56.97 -8.32 -26.05
C ASP A 558 57.24 -9.08 -27.36
N ALA A 559 58.51 -9.27 -27.74
CA ALA A 559 58.91 -9.89 -29.02
C ALA A 559 59.52 -11.31 -28.90
N ALA A 560 58.95 -12.19 -28.07
CA ALA A 560 59.29 -13.63 -28.08
C ALA A 560 58.02 -14.50 -27.97
N PRO A 561 57.84 -15.53 -28.83
CA PRO A 561 56.68 -16.42 -28.76
C PRO A 561 56.69 -17.18 -27.42
N ARG A 562 55.58 -17.11 -26.67
CA ARG A 562 55.43 -17.90 -25.44
C ARG A 562 55.25 -19.37 -25.80
N GLU A 563 56.26 -20.20 -25.53
CA GLU A 563 56.11 -21.65 -25.49
C GLU A 563 55.01 -22.05 -24.49
N TYR A 564 54.01 -22.77 -24.99
CA TYR A 564 52.97 -23.38 -24.17
C TYR A 564 53.57 -24.54 -23.37
N LYS A 565 53.80 -24.33 -22.06
CA LYS A 565 54.04 -25.43 -21.12
C LYS A 565 52.70 -25.91 -20.55
N PRO A 566 52.30 -27.18 -20.75
CA PRO A 566 51.07 -27.71 -20.17
C PRO A 566 51.16 -27.73 -18.64
N ARG A 567 50.06 -27.32 -17.98
CA ARG A 567 49.91 -27.39 -16.51
C ARG A 567 49.91 -28.85 -16.04
N PRO A 568 50.51 -29.17 -14.88
CA PRO A 568 50.43 -30.52 -14.33
C PRO A 568 48.96 -30.87 -13.95
N PRO A 569 48.57 -32.17 -14.04
CA PRO A 569 47.23 -32.63 -13.70
C PRO A 569 46.91 -32.32 -12.23
N ARG A 570 45.68 -31.88 -11.99
CA ARG A 570 45.19 -31.51 -10.66
C ARG A 570 44.65 -32.75 -9.98
N ASP A 571 45.27 -33.15 -8.88
CA ASP A 571 44.82 -34.28 -8.05
C ASP A 571 43.36 -34.09 -7.60
N GLU A 572 42.55 -35.11 -7.89
CA GLU A 572 41.16 -35.24 -7.48
C GLU A 572 41.09 -35.65 -6.00
N ALA A 573 41.01 -34.65 -5.12
CA ALA A 573 40.49 -34.85 -3.76
C ALA A 573 39.05 -34.31 -3.68
N PRO A 574 38.07 -35.08 -3.19
CA PRO A 574 36.67 -34.68 -3.18
C PRO A 574 36.43 -33.52 -2.20
N ARG A 575 35.89 -32.41 -2.73
CA ARG A 575 35.41 -31.27 -1.93
C ARG A 575 34.12 -31.65 -1.20
N SER A 576 34.03 -31.29 0.07
CA SER A 576 32.83 -31.45 0.89
C SER A 576 31.64 -30.65 0.33
N PRO A 577 30.39 -31.17 0.38
CA PRO A 577 29.23 -30.50 -0.20
C PRO A 577 28.83 -29.27 0.62
N ARG A 578 28.81 -28.09 -0.02
CA ARG A 578 28.11 -26.92 0.53
C ARG A 578 26.62 -27.07 0.28
N ALA A 579 25.87 -27.11 1.37
CA ALA A 579 24.42 -27.04 1.36
C ALA A 579 23.92 -25.75 0.70
N ASN A 580 22.79 -25.88 -0.01
CA ASN A 580 21.93 -24.81 -0.56
C ASN A 580 22.22 -24.33 -2.00
N ALA A 581 22.10 -25.25 -2.96
CA ALA A 581 21.69 -24.91 -4.33
C ALA A 581 20.45 -25.76 -4.70
N PRO A 582 19.27 -25.17 -4.96
CA PRO A 582 18.08 -25.90 -5.37
C PRO A 582 18.08 -26.10 -6.89
N GLY A 583 18.08 -27.36 -7.35
CA GLY A 583 17.65 -27.72 -8.71
C GLY A 583 18.63 -28.52 -9.55
N SER A 584 18.76 -29.81 -9.26
CA SER A 584 18.99 -30.82 -10.30
C SER A 584 18.27 -32.10 -9.90
N ARG A 585 17.07 -32.28 -10.45
CA ARG A 585 16.35 -33.56 -10.45
C ARG A 585 16.94 -34.40 -11.58
N ASP A 586 17.64 -35.46 -11.23
CA ASP A 586 17.74 -36.63 -12.09
C ASP A 586 17.13 -37.83 -11.35
N HIS A 587 16.19 -38.47 -12.04
CA HIS A 587 15.43 -39.63 -11.60
C HIS A 587 16.34 -40.84 -11.41
N THR A 588 16.30 -41.44 -10.22
CA THR A 588 16.44 -42.90 -10.08
C THR A 588 15.28 -43.41 -9.22
N PRO A 589 14.61 -44.51 -9.60
CA PRO A 589 13.48 -45.05 -8.83
C PRO A 589 14.03 -45.77 -7.59
N ARG A 590 13.51 -45.45 -6.41
CA ARG A 590 13.78 -46.25 -5.20
C ARG A 590 12.73 -47.37 -5.08
N PRO A 591 13.11 -48.62 -4.77
CA PRO A 591 12.18 -49.73 -4.66
C PRO A 591 11.31 -49.63 -3.41
N SER A 592 10.08 -50.09 -3.56
CA SER A 592 9.07 -50.34 -2.55
C SER A 592 9.54 -51.31 -1.46
N ALA A 593 9.27 -50.96 -0.19
CA ALA A 593 9.03 -51.95 0.85
C ALA A 593 7.82 -51.49 1.67
N TYR A 594 6.75 -52.26 1.53
CA TYR A 594 5.52 -52.20 2.30
C TYR A 594 5.77 -52.96 3.61
N SER A 595 5.41 -52.38 4.76
CA SER A 595 4.83 -53.15 5.86
C SER A 595 4.06 -52.20 6.77
N ASP A 596 2.76 -52.49 6.80
CA ASP A 596 1.70 -52.01 7.66
C ASP A 596 1.97 -52.34 9.15
N ASP A 597 1.25 -51.63 10.01
CA ASP A 597 0.81 -51.98 11.37
C ASP A 597 1.00 -50.83 12.36
N GLY A 598 -0.14 -50.34 12.85
CA GLY A 598 -0.28 -49.16 13.67
C GLY A 598 -0.29 -49.37 15.18
N PHE A 599 -0.85 -48.34 15.81
CA PHE A 599 -1.22 -48.17 17.23
C PHE A 599 -0.17 -47.78 18.27
N SER A 600 -0.61 -46.76 19.04
CA SER A 600 -0.44 -46.56 20.48
C SER A 600 0.78 -45.81 21.01
N THR A 601 0.49 -44.56 21.41
CA THR A 601 0.73 -43.96 22.75
C THR A 601 1.85 -44.49 23.65
N ALA A 602 2.70 -43.55 24.09
CA ALA A 602 3.20 -43.32 25.47
C ALA A 602 4.72 -43.08 25.56
N LYS A 603 5.11 -41.97 26.20
CA LYS A 603 6.43 -41.81 26.86
C LYS A 603 6.37 -42.50 28.23
N PRO A 604 7.46 -43.03 28.83
CA PRO A 604 8.38 -42.19 29.64
C PRO A 604 9.85 -42.65 29.75
N TYR A 605 10.64 -41.81 30.43
CA TYR A 605 12.08 -41.81 30.77
C TYR A 605 12.74 -43.13 31.23
N GLY A 606 14.08 -43.23 31.02
CA GLY A 606 14.96 -43.95 31.95
C GLY A 606 16.36 -44.34 31.42
N LYS A 607 17.39 -43.68 31.99
CA LYS A 607 18.80 -44.06 32.24
C LYS A 607 19.50 -45.14 31.37
N GLY A 608 20.70 -44.76 30.93
CA GLY A 608 21.55 -45.55 30.07
C GLY A 608 22.32 -46.70 30.70
N GLU A 609 22.90 -47.48 29.81
CA GLU A 609 24.11 -48.32 29.95
C GLU A 609 24.43 -48.86 28.54
N GLU A 610 25.43 -48.28 27.88
CA GLU A 610 26.27 -48.98 26.91
C GLU A 610 27.34 -49.78 27.70
N PRO A 611 28.20 -50.66 27.12
CA PRO A 611 28.25 -51.26 25.77
C PRO A 611 28.62 -52.79 25.81
N LYS A 612 28.75 -53.47 24.65
CA LYS A 612 30.04 -54.05 24.15
C LYS A 612 29.89 -55.12 23.06
N GLY A 613 30.81 -55.01 22.10
CA GLY A 613 31.45 -56.11 21.35
C GLY A 613 31.76 -55.67 19.91
N ASP A 614 32.96 -55.78 19.34
CA ASP A 614 34.29 -56.22 19.78
C ASP A 614 35.28 -55.82 18.68
N TYR A 615 36.49 -55.32 18.99
CA TYR A 615 37.76 -55.74 18.37
C TYR A 615 38.96 -55.18 19.20
N LYS A 616 39.86 -56.09 19.60
CA LYS A 616 41.09 -55.94 20.41
C LYS A 616 42.20 -55.16 19.64
N ALA A 617 42.99 -54.21 20.16
CA ALA A 617 43.99 -54.15 21.27
C ALA A 617 45.27 -54.99 21.00
N ARG A 618 46.50 -54.45 20.82
CA ARG A 618 47.54 -53.96 21.80
C ARG A 618 48.95 -53.97 21.10
N PRO A 619 50.15 -53.64 21.68
CA PRO A 619 50.62 -52.75 22.79
C PRO A 619 52.03 -52.05 22.48
N PRO A 620 52.99 -51.74 23.42
CA PRO A 620 53.30 -50.38 23.94
C PRO A 620 54.81 -50.00 24.08
N ARG A 621 55.12 -48.90 24.81
CA ARG A 621 56.36 -48.45 25.56
C ARG A 621 56.99 -47.14 25.06
N ASP A 622 57.57 -46.25 25.87
CA ASP A 622 57.70 -46.07 27.33
C ASP A 622 58.33 -44.68 27.65
N ARG A 623 58.23 -44.28 28.93
CA ARG A 623 59.09 -43.37 29.73
C ARG A 623 58.77 -41.87 29.79
N ASP A 624 58.00 -41.52 30.82
CA ASP A 624 58.48 -40.88 32.06
C ASP A 624 59.76 -40.03 31.98
N ASN A 625 59.60 -38.73 32.22
CA ASN A 625 60.57 -37.95 33.00
C ASN A 625 59.93 -36.70 33.63
N ALA A 626 60.02 -36.66 34.96
CA ALA A 626 60.21 -35.50 35.83
C ALA A 626 59.05 -34.54 36.14
N ALA A 627 59.12 -34.04 37.37
CA ALA A 627 58.07 -33.48 38.22
C ALA A 627 57.57 -32.07 37.85
N PRO A 628 56.38 -31.66 38.36
CA PRO A 628 55.70 -30.42 37.99
C PRO A 628 56.09 -29.25 38.89
N ARG A 629 56.48 -28.11 38.30
CA ARG A 629 56.59 -26.83 39.02
C ARG A 629 56.23 -25.61 38.16
N ASP A 630 55.21 -24.91 38.67
CA ASP A 630 55.03 -23.45 38.77
C ASP A 630 55.19 -22.57 37.51
N PHE A 631 54.06 -22.11 36.98
CA PHE A 631 53.99 -20.75 36.46
C PHE A 631 52.72 -20.02 36.92
N LYS A 632 52.95 -18.88 37.58
CA LYS A 632 51.99 -18.02 38.26
C LYS A 632 51.05 -17.28 37.30
N PRO A 633 49.79 -17.01 37.70
CA PRO A 633 48.94 -16.01 37.07
C PRO A 633 49.13 -14.62 37.69
N ARG A 634 49.17 -13.58 36.85
CA ARG A 634 49.15 -12.14 37.22
C ARG A 634 48.68 -11.39 35.96
N THR A 635 47.62 -10.58 35.88
CA THR A 635 46.72 -9.94 36.84
C THR A 635 45.49 -9.45 36.06
N GLU A 636 44.30 -9.86 36.46
CA GLU A 636 43.07 -9.08 36.26
C GLU A 636 42.72 -8.46 37.61
N PHE A 637 42.51 -7.15 37.64
CA PHE A 637 42.00 -6.46 38.82
C PHE A 637 40.48 -6.56 38.85
N LYS A 638 40.01 -7.36 39.81
CA LYS A 638 38.76 -7.34 40.62
C LYS A 638 37.87 -6.10 40.46
N ARG A 639 36.55 -6.22 40.58
CA ARG A 639 35.75 -6.75 41.72
C ARG A 639 34.40 -7.31 41.24
N ASP A 640 34.00 -8.53 41.60
CA ASP A 640 33.41 -8.95 42.91
C ASP A 640 32.13 -8.10 43.18
N ASP A 641 30.90 -8.60 43.25
CA ASP A 641 30.41 -9.87 43.80
C ASP A 641 28.99 -10.25 43.30
N ALA A 642 28.69 -11.53 43.51
CA ALA A 642 27.59 -12.37 43.06
C ALA A 642 26.17 -12.02 43.63
N PRO A 643 25.10 -12.72 43.18
CA PRO A 643 23.74 -12.21 43.08
C PRO A 643 22.88 -12.49 44.32
N ARG A 644 21.86 -11.65 44.55
CA ARG A 644 20.78 -11.94 45.50
C ARG A 644 19.42 -11.59 44.92
N ASP A 645 18.51 -12.53 45.12
CA ASP A 645 17.09 -12.54 44.80
C ASP A 645 16.37 -11.22 45.15
N PHE A 646 15.63 -10.68 44.20
CA PHE A 646 14.75 -9.54 44.44
C PHE A 646 13.28 -9.97 44.35
N LYS A 647 12.66 -10.17 45.51
CA LYS A 647 11.20 -10.07 45.68
C LYS A 647 10.82 -8.58 45.75
N PRO A 648 9.71 -8.15 45.12
CA PRO A 648 9.31 -6.75 45.13
C PRO A 648 8.80 -6.34 46.53
N ARG A 649 9.38 -5.27 47.08
CA ARG A 649 8.87 -4.59 48.29
C ARG A 649 7.86 -3.51 47.92
N ALA A 650 6.82 -3.42 48.75
CA ALA A 650 5.77 -2.40 48.71
C ALA A 650 6.32 -0.98 48.95
N PRO A 651 5.71 0.08 48.37
CA PRO A 651 5.99 1.45 48.75
C PRO A 651 5.35 1.78 50.11
N ARG A 652 6.13 2.43 50.99
CA ARG A 652 5.63 3.07 52.22
C ARG A 652 5.14 4.47 51.89
N ASP A 653 3.99 4.80 52.45
CA ASP A 653 3.51 6.15 52.72
C ASP A 653 4.53 6.94 53.55
N ASP A 654 4.72 8.22 53.23
CA ASP A 654 4.82 9.28 54.22
C ASP A 654 4.65 10.67 53.59
N ALA A 655 3.82 11.48 54.27
CA ALA A 655 3.64 12.94 54.20
C ALA A 655 2.50 13.49 53.27
N PRO A 656 1.89 14.65 53.62
CA PRO A 656 0.60 14.69 54.32
C PRO A 656 -0.48 15.55 53.60
N ARG A 657 -1.76 15.23 53.81
CA ARG A 657 -2.92 16.12 53.58
C ARG A 657 -3.37 16.65 54.97
N PRO A 658 -4.06 17.81 55.13
CA PRO A 658 -5.30 18.16 54.40
C PRO A 658 -5.63 19.67 54.23
N TYR A 659 -6.58 20.00 53.34
CA TYR A 659 -7.84 20.73 53.63
C TYR A 659 -8.58 21.15 52.34
N SER A 660 -9.82 20.68 52.16
CA SER A 660 -10.91 21.44 51.52
C SER A 660 -12.25 20.85 52.00
N PRO A 661 -13.24 21.70 52.32
CA PRO A 661 -14.38 21.32 53.16
C PRO A 661 -15.59 20.85 52.35
N ALA A 662 -16.29 19.84 52.86
CA ALA A 662 -17.66 19.52 52.49
C ALA A 662 -18.37 18.85 53.67
N ASP A 663 -19.16 19.64 54.39
CA ASP A 663 -20.40 19.20 55.04
C ASP A 663 -21.41 18.85 53.90
N SER A 664 -22.36 17.94 53.98
CA SER A 664 -23.05 17.28 55.09
C SER A 664 -23.80 16.04 54.58
N GLU A 665 -24.03 15.07 55.48
CA GLU A 665 -25.13 14.08 55.51
C GLU A 665 -25.20 13.05 54.37
N GLY A 666 -25.12 11.74 54.56
CA GLY A 666 -25.58 10.89 55.66
C GLY A 666 -26.39 9.75 55.02
N GLY A 667 -26.03 8.47 55.23
CA GLY A 667 -26.89 7.36 54.78
C GLY A 667 -26.23 6.02 54.45
N ALA A 668 -26.12 5.20 55.48
CA ALA A 668 -25.91 3.76 55.58
C ALA A 668 -25.80 2.84 54.31
N LYS A 669 -24.77 1.99 54.42
CA LYS A 669 -24.37 0.77 53.69
C LYS A 669 -25.50 -0.21 53.30
N ARG A 670 -25.41 -0.79 52.10
CA ARG A 670 -25.75 -2.22 51.86
C ARG A 670 -24.77 -2.88 50.89
N ALA A 671 -24.29 -4.05 51.31
CA ALA A 671 -23.38 -4.94 50.60
C ALA A 671 -24.12 -5.88 49.64
N TYR A 672 -23.38 -6.36 48.64
CA TYR A 672 -23.81 -7.16 47.49
C TYR A 672 -23.40 -8.64 47.61
N LYS A 673 -24.19 -9.50 46.95
CA LYS A 673 -23.99 -10.91 46.48
C LYS A 673 -24.86 -11.98 47.16
N PRO A 674 -25.14 -13.13 46.50
CA PRO A 674 -25.39 -13.39 45.07
C PRO A 674 -26.66 -14.25 44.83
N ARG A 675 -27.06 -14.40 43.57
CA ARG A 675 -28.28 -15.13 43.12
C ARG A 675 -27.96 -16.60 42.80
N THR A 676 -28.67 -17.52 43.44
CA THR A 676 -28.76 -18.96 43.11
C THR A 676 -30.11 -19.31 42.47
N GLU A 677 -30.13 -20.48 41.85
CA GLU A 677 -31.10 -21.07 40.92
C GLU A 677 -32.45 -21.49 41.55
N GLY A 678 -33.50 -21.63 40.70
CA GLY A 678 -34.58 -22.60 40.92
C GLY A 678 -36.05 -22.15 40.79
N ARG A 679 -36.71 -22.65 39.73
CA ARG A 679 -38.13 -23.09 39.56
C ARG A 679 -39.36 -22.15 39.62
N ASP A 680 -40.11 -22.21 38.50
CA ASP A 680 -41.56 -22.49 38.27
C ASP A 680 -42.67 -21.81 39.08
N ASP A 681 -43.54 -21.01 38.41
CA ASP A 681 -44.96 -21.35 38.08
C ASP A 681 -45.88 -20.11 37.77
N GLY A 682 -46.34 -20.02 36.50
CA GLY A 682 -47.65 -19.48 36.02
C GLY A 682 -47.90 -17.96 35.85
N PRO A 683 -48.95 -17.51 35.09
CA PRO A 683 -49.73 -18.16 34.03
C PRO A 683 -49.92 -17.34 32.71
N LYS A 684 -50.55 -18.03 31.74
CA LYS A 684 -50.83 -17.75 30.30
C LYS A 684 -51.55 -16.44 29.96
N ARG A 685 -51.28 -15.92 28.75
CA ARG A 685 -52.17 -14.99 28.01
C ARG A 685 -52.42 -15.49 26.57
N ASP A 686 -53.69 -15.47 26.21
CA ASP A 686 -54.28 -16.08 25.02
C ASP A 686 -54.09 -15.27 23.73
N PHE A 687 -53.96 -16.02 22.64
CA PHE A 687 -53.90 -15.57 21.25
C PHE A 687 -55.27 -15.80 20.59
N LYS A 688 -55.76 -14.84 19.79
CA LYS A 688 -56.85 -15.09 18.82
C LYS A 688 -56.57 -14.43 17.46
N PRO A 689 -56.91 -15.10 16.34
CA PRO A 689 -56.42 -14.79 15.00
C PRO A 689 -57.39 -13.92 14.19
N ARG A 690 -56.87 -13.29 13.12
CA ARG A 690 -57.66 -12.49 12.16
C ARG A 690 -57.82 -13.25 10.84
N THR A 691 -59.06 -13.25 10.37
CA THR A 691 -59.64 -14.03 9.26
C THR A 691 -59.38 -13.47 7.87
N ALA A 692 -59.64 -14.34 6.90
CA ALA A 692 -59.34 -14.31 5.47
C ALA A 692 -60.08 -13.27 4.61
N GLY A 693 -59.48 -12.97 3.45
CA GLY A 693 -60.12 -12.38 2.27
C GLY A 693 -59.41 -12.86 1.01
N ALA A 694 -60.11 -13.63 0.17
CA ALA A 694 -59.65 -14.21 -1.10
C ALA A 694 -59.89 -13.24 -2.29
N PRO A 695 -59.35 -13.52 -3.50
CA PRO A 695 -58.90 -12.52 -4.46
C PRO A 695 -59.85 -12.27 -5.65
N LYS A 696 -59.58 -11.23 -6.45
CA LYS A 696 -60.09 -11.06 -7.82
C LYS A 696 -58.94 -10.81 -8.80
N ALA A 697 -59.08 -11.38 -9.99
CA ALA A 697 -58.07 -11.51 -11.03
C ALA A 697 -58.48 -10.84 -12.35
N PHE A 698 -57.48 -10.74 -13.24
CA PHE A 698 -57.50 -10.67 -14.71
C PHE A 698 -57.86 -9.37 -15.46
N GLY A 699 -56.99 -8.99 -16.40
CA GLY A 699 -57.42 -8.52 -17.73
C GLY A 699 -56.64 -7.39 -18.44
N ASP A 700 -55.55 -7.76 -19.14
CA ASP A 700 -55.09 -7.36 -20.50
C ASP A 700 -55.13 -5.93 -21.10
N LYS A 701 -54.13 -5.75 -22.00
CA LYS A 701 -53.97 -4.81 -23.15
C LYS A 701 -53.15 -3.53 -22.86
N ALA A 702 -51.90 -3.39 -23.32
CA ALA A 702 -51.37 -3.24 -24.69
C ALA A 702 -51.54 -1.82 -25.30
N SER A 703 -50.46 -1.36 -25.95
CA SER A 703 -50.30 -0.23 -26.91
C SER A 703 -50.24 1.22 -26.40
N GLY A 704 -49.19 1.96 -26.81
CA GLY A 704 -48.98 3.42 -26.61
C GLY A 704 -49.90 4.30 -27.49
N PRO A 705 -49.65 5.62 -27.74
CA PRO A 705 -48.34 6.30 -27.83
C PRO A 705 -48.27 7.75 -27.24
N GLN A 706 -47.09 8.37 -27.42
CA GLN A 706 -46.67 9.79 -27.35
C GLN A 706 -47.72 10.89 -27.08
N THR A 707 -47.41 11.86 -26.20
CA THR A 707 -47.01 13.25 -26.54
C THR A 707 -47.15 14.24 -25.34
N THR A 708 -46.16 15.13 -25.25
CA THR A 708 -46.18 16.53 -24.77
C THR A 708 -46.77 16.88 -23.39
N TYR A 709 -45.89 17.25 -22.46
CA TYR A 709 -46.26 17.98 -21.24
C TYR A 709 -45.75 19.43 -21.33
N SER A 710 -46.67 20.39 -21.31
CA SER A 710 -46.43 21.81 -21.01
C SER A 710 -47.34 22.19 -19.85
N PRO A 711 -46.83 22.74 -18.73
CA PRO A 711 -47.67 23.14 -17.61
C PRO A 711 -48.04 24.62 -17.68
N LYS A 712 -49.27 24.95 -17.28
CA LYS A 712 -49.77 26.30 -17.00
C LYS A 712 -50.72 26.22 -15.77
N PRO A 713 -51.08 27.34 -15.13
CA PRO A 713 -50.39 27.91 -13.97
C PRO A 713 -51.23 27.79 -12.67
N ARG A 714 -50.59 27.93 -11.49
CA ARG A 714 -51.30 28.07 -10.20
C ARG A 714 -51.28 29.53 -9.73
N GLY A 715 -52.47 30.07 -9.51
CA GLY A 715 -52.69 31.33 -8.79
C GLY A 715 -52.82 31.13 -7.27
N GLU A 716 -52.13 32.03 -6.56
CA GLU A 716 -52.56 32.86 -5.42
C GLU A 716 -53.24 32.26 -4.17
N GLY A 717 -52.62 32.48 -3.00
CA GLY A 717 -53.27 32.52 -1.68
C GLY A 717 -52.40 32.01 -0.51
N PRO A 718 -52.29 32.69 0.64
CA PRO A 718 -50.99 32.96 1.28
C PRO A 718 -50.57 31.99 2.40
N ALA A 719 -49.27 31.67 2.46
CA ALA A 719 -48.62 30.93 3.55
C ALA A 719 -47.69 31.83 4.39
N LYS A 720 -47.69 31.56 5.71
CA LYS A 720 -47.04 32.32 6.79
C LYS A 720 -45.50 32.31 6.70
N PRO A 721 -44.80 33.36 7.21
CA PRO A 721 -43.34 33.43 7.16
C PRO A 721 -42.67 32.57 8.24
N PHE A 722 -41.69 31.77 7.84
CA PHE A 722 -40.80 30.98 8.71
C PHE A 722 -39.62 31.84 9.18
N LYS A 723 -39.31 31.81 10.49
CA LYS A 723 -38.26 32.59 11.14
C LYS A 723 -36.87 31.94 10.96
N GLY A 724 -35.92 32.69 10.42
CA GLY A 724 -34.48 32.35 10.46
C GLY A 724 -33.83 32.61 11.84
N PRO A 725 -32.61 32.09 12.07
CA PRO A 725 -31.89 32.26 13.33
C PRO A 725 -31.24 33.66 13.47
N LYS A 726 -31.21 34.17 14.71
CA LYS A 726 -30.83 35.54 15.08
C LYS A 726 -29.30 35.79 15.06
N PRO A 727 -28.84 37.02 14.76
CA PRO A 727 -27.45 37.44 14.93
C PRO A 727 -27.13 37.89 16.38
N PHE A 728 -25.87 37.70 16.78
CA PHE A 728 -25.29 38.16 18.04
C PHE A 728 -25.13 39.70 18.04
N LYS A 729 -25.59 40.39 19.09
CA LYS A 729 -25.35 41.82 19.32
C LYS A 729 -24.55 42.03 20.60
N ALA A 730 -23.51 42.86 20.49
CA ALA A 730 -22.67 43.37 21.58
C ALA A 730 -23.47 44.25 22.55
N LYS A 731 -23.10 44.21 23.85
CA LYS A 731 -23.62 45.08 24.91
C LYS A 731 -22.72 46.32 25.09
N GLY A 732 -23.32 47.50 24.98
CA GLY A 732 -23.04 48.70 25.80
C GLY A 732 -24.37 49.08 26.49
N PHE A 733 -24.50 49.93 27.50
CA PHE A 733 -23.64 50.88 28.21
C PHE A 733 -24.45 51.33 29.44
N ASP A 734 -23.82 51.71 30.55
CA ASP A 734 -24.31 52.68 31.56
C ASP A 734 -23.13 52.93 32.52
N GLY A 735 -22.73 54.11 32.97
CA GLY A 735 -23.32 55.45 33.00
C GLY A 735 -22.91 56.09 34.35
N GLY A 736 -21.95 57.03 34.38
CA GLY A 736 -21.56 57.75 35.61
C GLY A 736 -20.27 58.58 35.50
N LYS A 737 -20.38 59.91 35.63
CA LYS A 737 -19.35 60.98 35.46
C LYS A 737 -18.40 61.17 36.69
N PRO A 738 -17.61 62.27 36.84
CA PRO A 738 -16.32 62.58 36.19
C PRO A 738 -15.22 63.06 37.20
N ALA A 739 -13.93 63.05 36.85
CA ALA A 739 -12.92 64.01 37.38
C ALA A 739 -11.54 63.89 36.70
N GLY A 740 -10.94 65.04 36.36
CA GLY A 740 -9.50 65.27 36.60
C GLY A 740 -8.48 65.07 35.47
N LYS A 741 -8.37 66.08 34.59
CA LYS A 741 -7.19 66.79 34.01
C LYS A 741 -5.82 66.08 33.71
N PRO A 742 -5.00 66.67 32.80
CA PRO A 742 -4.12 65.96 31.87
C PRO A 742 -2.61 66.17 32.10
N PHE A 743 -1.74 65.27 31.60
CA PHE A 743 -0.34 65.57 31.24
C PHE A 743 0.08 64.67 30.07
N LYS A 744 0.23 65.20 28.85
CA LYS A 744 1.37 65.92 28.22
C LYS A 744 2.35 64.95 27.52
N LYS A 745 2.46 65.15 26.20
CA LYS A 745 3.49 64.59 25.31
C LYS A 745 4.90 64.71 25.89
N LYS A 746 5.72 63.69 25.66
CA LYS A 746 6.90 63.79 24.80
C LYS A 746 7.05 62.51 23.99
#